data_AF-L8GQL5-F1
#
_entry.id   AF-L8GQL5-F1
#
_cell.length_a   1.000
_cell.length_b   1.000
_cell.length_c   1.000
_cell.angle_alpha   90.00
_cell.angle_beta   90.00
_cell.angle_gamma   90.00
#
_symmetry.space_group_name_H-M   'P 1'
#
loop_
_entity.id
_entity.type
_entity.pdbx_description
1 polymer ?
#
loop_
_entity_poly.entity_id
_entity_poly.type
_entity_poly.pdbx_seq_one_letter_code
_entity_poly.pdbx_strand_id
1 'polypeptide(L)'
;MRSANTNNTQLLQWVEKVKQLTKPANVHWCDGSDQEYATLCEELVKKGTFVRLNEKFVGKNSFLARTDERDVARHESRMFICTKVEEDIGHGRNWAQQTEMTDRLAKLLAGSMEGRTMYVVPFAMGPPGSALARYGVQITDHAYVAASLSLVVRTGTDVLQHLGNGEFEKCLHSVGVPLGGSAADVAWPCNIDDHHLAFFPEHGHGTDADALGSPRFVSFGSLYGGNSLLAQKWFGLDWASVLAHREGWMAEHCAVVTLTDSEDRKFHIAAIFPSACGKSSFALQIPTIPGWTVRCVSENMAWLRQGADGRLYATNPESGFFGVATGTSQFNNLSLMVAMRKGTNIFVNAALTPEGDVWWEGKTKEAPAQLKDWRGQAWTPASATPAAHPNARYTFPATNCPVMDEAWSSPNGVPIDAFLLGGRRSTTVPLVAQALSWEHGVFLGAVLSSETTHATDGATGVAKRDPFAFRSFLGYRLGDYLQHWGDMGQRLGRHAPLVFQVNFFRRDSAADGAYLWPGFGDNARVLKWVCQRVRGEVGARRTAVGLVPHARDLDLTGLDLSREVVENKLLAVNAHEWMEECKDMKKFLGGVESLPGFVASQLTTLEKSLQLELTKVPTTDRAILDWVESTVRLCKPDAVRWCDGSEEEYHELCQLLCEKETFVKLNESLRPNSYLARSTEDDVARVEDRTFICSTKKEDAGPTNNWMEPAEMKEKLNKLYDGCMKGRTMYIIPFCMGPLNSRVSKYGIEITDSAYVVVNMKIMTRMGIEVLHYIEQNAQRGDPKPYLPCLHSVGKPLQEGEKDVRWPSNPQNKYITHFPEDPSVMSFGSGYGGNALLGKKCFALRIASTMARREGWLAEHCLILGLTSPEGKKYYIAAAFPSACGKTNLAMLVPTIPGWKVRCVGDDIAWMYVGEDGRLYGVNPERGYFGVAPGTSDYTNQSAIQTMRSNSLFTNVALTPEGDVWWEGKSKELPPVLEDWTYKQWTPDCGRKAAHPNARYTTPAAQCPVIDPEWENPRGVPISAIIFGGRRSTMIPLIYESFDWQHGTFLGSVCSSETTAAAAGQVGVVRRDPFAMLPFCGYNMADYWQHWLDVGAALGDKAPKVFYVNWFRKDAKGRWLWPGFGENSRVLKWVCEMIDGVGAHRDTPIGRVPTEDALDLMGLDVAPADVHELLRVDSDEWKPEVADIRKFYATFGDKLPAELRRQVDELEKRLSAQ
;
A
#
# COMPACT_ATOMS: atom_id res chain seq x y z
N MET A 1 13.74 65.26 25.98
CA MET A 1 14.19 65.08 24.59
C MET A 1 15.62 64.58 24.63
N ARG A 2 15.89 63.34 24.18
CA ARG A 2 17.25 62.85 23.99
C ARG A 2 17.76 63.33 22.63
N SER A 3 18.98 63.85 22.57
CA SER A 3 19.67 64.22 21.32
C SER A 3 19.94 62.98 20.48
N ALA A 4 20.01 63.14 19.15
CA ALA A 4 20.42 62.07 18.25
C ALA A 4 21.85 61.62 18.61
N ASN A 5 22.01 60.36 19.05
CA ASN A 5 23.31 59.75 19.34
C ASN A 5 23.93 59.17 18.04
N THR A 6 24.03 59.98 16.99
CA THR A 6 24.65 59.58 15.71
C THR A 6 25.22 60.78 14.97
N ASN A 7 26.33 60.56 14.27
CA ASN A 7 26.94 61.54 13.36
C ASN A 7 26.62 61.25 11.88
N ASN A 8 25.79 60.24 11.60
CA ASN A 8 25.41 59.86 10.24
C ASN A 8 24.53 60.95 9.61
N THR A 9 25.12 61.73 8.70
CA THR A 9 24.46 62.90 8.11
C THR A 9 23.26 62.50 7.25
N GLN A 10 23.34 61.35 6.56
CA GLN A 10 22.24 60.86 5.71
C GLN A 10 21.03 60.44 6.55
N LEU A 11 21.27 59.81 7.71
CA LEU A 11 20.22 59.45 8.66
C LEU A 11 19.53 60.69 9.24
N LEU A 12 20.31 61.68 9.69
CA LEU A 12 19.76 62.92 10.22
C LEU A 12 18.92 63.67 9.18
N GLN A 13 19.39 63.73 7.93
CA GLN A 13 18.65 64.34 6.81
C GLN A 13 17.34 63.60 6.51
N TRP A 14 17.37 62.26 6.49
CA TRP A 14 16.17 61.47 6.25
C TRP A 14 15.13 61.62 7.37
N VAL A 15 15.57 61.60 8.64
CA VAL A 15 14.67 61.81 9.79
C VAL A 15 14.03 63.20 9.75
N GLU A 16 14.79 64.25 9.40
CA GLU A 16 14.23 65.60 9.26
C GLU A 16 13.25 65.69 8.09
N LYS A 17 13.53 65.02 6.97
CA LYS A 17 12.61 64.95 5.82
C LYS A 17 11.29 64.27 6.18
N VAL A 18 11.35 63.12 6.86
CA VAL A 18 10.15 62.41 7.32
C VAL A 18 9.38 63.27 8.33
N LYS A 19 10.06 63.93 9.27
CA LYS A 19 9.44 64.87 10.22
C LYS A 19 8.72 66.01 9.52
N GLN A 20 9.30 66.61 8.47
CA GLN A 20 8.66 67.67 7.70
C GLN A 20 7.39 67.18 6.99
N LEU A 21 7.42 65.96 6.46
CA LEU A 21 6.27 65.34 5.81
C LEU A 21 5.15 65.01 6.82
N THR A 22 5.49 64.33 7.92
CA THR A 22 4.49 63.73 8.82
C THR A 22 4.05 64.65 9.96
N LYS A 23 4.76 65.75 10.23
CA LYS A 23 4.47 66.79 11.23
C LYS A 23 4.27 66.27 12.68
N PRO A 24 5.20 65.49 13.25
CA PRO A 24 5.05 65.00 14.62
C PRO A 24 5.20 66.11 15.66
N ALA A 25 4.56 65.95 16.82
CA ALA A 25 4.67 66.88 17.95
C ALA A 25 6.01 66.75 18.69
N ASN A 26 6.56 65.53 18.76
CA ASN A 26 7.83 65.23 19.40
C ASN A 26 8.61 64.20 18.58
N VAL A 27 9.94 64.20 18.71
CA VAL A 27 10.81 63.14 18.15
C VAL A 27 11.54 62.45 19.29
N HIS A 28 11.45 61.13 19.35
CA HIS A 28 12.08 60.28 20.35
C HIS A 28 13.04 59.30 19.69
N TRP A 29 14.34 59.41 20.00
CA TRP A 29 15.36 58.47 19.54
C TRP A 29 15.45 57.31 20.53
N CYS A 30 15.12 56.11 20.06
CA CYS A 30 15.15 54.90 20.88
C CYS A 30 16.61 54.48 21.17
N ASP A 31 16.93 54.31 22.45
CA ASP A 31 18.23 53.83 22.91
C ASP A 31 18.30 52.31 23.12
N GLY A 32 17.16 51.63 23.08
CA GLY A 32 17.04 50.17 23.22
C GLY A 32 17.24 49.65 24.65
N SER A 33 17.27 50.52 25.65
CA SER A 33 17.49 50.12 27.05
C SER A 33 16.24 49.51 27.70
N ASP A 34 16.43 48.63 28.68
CA ASP A 34 15.33 48.07 29.49
C ASP A 34 14.48 49.17 30.16
N GLN A 35 15.11 50.29 30.53
CA GLN A 35 14.42 51.45 31.12
C GLN A 35 13.52 52.17 30.11
N GLU A 36 13.98 52.32 28.87
CA GLU A 36 13.16 52.84 27.77
C GLU A 36 11.98 51.92 27.49
N TYR A 37 12.23 50.60 27.40
CA TYR A 37 11.17 49.61 27.21
C TYR A 37 10.11 49.70 28.32
N ALA A 38 10.52 49.75 29.59
CA ALA A 38 9.61 49.90 30.71
C ALA A 38 8.77 51.19 30.61
N THR A 39 9.38 52.29 30.18
CA THR A 39 8.69 53.59 30.00
C THR A 39 7.64 53.50 28.89
N LEU A 40 7.96 52.88 27.75
CA LEU A 40 7.01 52.67 26.66
C LEU A 40 5.85 51.77 27.09
N CYS A 41 6.11 50.71 27.86
CA CYS A 41 5.06 49.84 28.36
C CYS A 41 4.13 50.55 29.35
N GLU A 42 4.66 51.36 30.27
CA GLU A 42 3.81 52.14 31.18
C GLU A 42 2.95 53.17 30.44
N GLU A 43 3.47 53.78 29.37
CA GLU A 43 2.67 54.65 28.49
C GLU A 43 1.51 53.86 27.85
N LEU A 44 1.78 52.67 27.33
CA LEU A 44 0.78 51.81 26.71
C LEU A 44 -0.28 51.30 27.70
N VAL A 45 0.10 51.05 28.95
CA VAL A 45 -0.84 50.71 30.03
C VAL A 45 -1.74 51.90 30.36
N LYS A 46 -1.16 53.11 30.50
CA LYS A 46 -1.93 54.34 30.77
C LYS A 46 -2.93 54.66 29.66
N LYS A 47 -2.59 54.35 28.40
CA LYS A 47 -3.46 54.54 27.23
C LYS A 47 -4.47 53.41 27.01
N GLY A 48 -4.46 52.37 27.85
CA GLY A 48 -5.36 51.22 27.74
C GLY A 48 -5.02 50.23 26.62
N THR A 49 -3.94 50.46 25.86
CA THR A 49 -3.44 49.53 24.84
C THR A 49 -2.93 48.24 25.46
N PHE A 50 -2.26 48.32 26.63
CA PHE A 50 -1.76 47.17 27.37
C PHE A 50 -2.54 46.93 28.66
N VAL A 51 -2.84 45.66 28.89
CA VAL A 51 -3.29 45.13 30.18
C VAL A 51 -2.13 44.38 30.82
N ARG A 52 -1.77 44.74 32.05
CA ARG A 52 -0.74 44.04 32.81
C ARG A 52 -1.25 42.67 33.27
N LEU A 53 -0.47 41.63 33.03
CA LEU A 53 -0.80 40.25 33.39
C LEU A 53 -0.21 39.88 34.77
N ASN A 54 -0.71 38.79 35.34
CA ASN A 54 -0.28 38.30 36.66
C ASN A 54 1.04 37.52 36.56
N GLU A 55 2.09 38.02 37.23
CA GLU A 55 3.44 37.45 37.21
C GLU A 55 3.55 36.04 37.82
N LYS A 56 2.50 35.55 38.50
CA LYS A 56 2.44 34.16 38.98
C LYS A 56 2.26 33.15 37.83
N PHE A 57 1.58 33.56 36.76
CA PHE A 57 1.19 32.66 35.66
C PHE A 57 1.99 32.90 34.37
N VAL A 58 2.43 34.15 34.18
CA VAL A 58 3.28 34.59 33.07
C VAL A 58 4.54 35.27 33.61
N GLY A 59 5.55 35.50 32.76
CA GLY A 59 6.78 36.19 33.18
C GLY A 59 6.57 37.63 33.69
N LYS A 60 7.55 38.18 34.43
CA LYS A 60 7.53 39.57 34.90
C LYS A 60 7.52 40.57 33.75
N ASN A 61 6.73 41.64 33.85
CA ASN A 61 6.51 42.59 32.74
C ASN A 61 5.87 41.94 31.50
N SER A 62 4.83 41.13 31.72
CA SER A 62 4.02 40.58 30.65
C SER A 62 2.73 41.40 30.43
N PHE A 63 2.40 41.64 29.17
CA PHE A 63 1.27 42.48 28.77
C PHE A 63 0.38 41.79 27.75
N LEU A 64 -0.92 42.08 27.81
CA LEU A 64 -1.91 41.69 26.80
C LEU A 64 -2.38 42.94 26.05
N ALA A 65 -2.28 42.91 24.72
CA ALA A 65 -2.89 43.86 23.80
C ALA A 65 -4.11 43.25 23.11
N ARG A 66 -5.12 44.07 22.86
CA ARG A 66 -6.31 43.74 22.07
C ARG A 66 -6.38 44.66 20.87
N THR A 67 -6.48 44.11 19.68
CA THR A 67 -6.55 44.89 18.44
C THR A 67 -7.99 45.24 18.08
N ASP A 68 -8.16 46.21 17.18
CA ASP A 68 -9.41 46.36 16.43
C ASP A 68 -9.70 45.07 15.64
N GLU A 69 -10.96 44.66 15.53
CA GLU A 69 -11.37 43.42 14.84
C GLU A 69 -10.98 43.42 13.35
N ARG A 70 -10.80 44.58 12.74
CA ARG A 70 -10.36 44.74 11.34
C ARG A 70 -8.83 44.65 11.19
N ASP A 71 -8.09 44.76 12.29
CA ASP A 71 -6.63 44.80 12.36
C ASP A 71 -6.08 43.58 13.14
N VAL A 72 -6.60 42.39 12.83
CA VAL A 72 -6.29 41.10 13.51
C VAL A 72 -5.39 40.16 12.68
N ALA A 73 -5.17 40.48 11.41
CA ALA A 73 -4.47 39.64 10.45
C ALA A 73 -3.77 40.46 9.35
N ARG A 74 -2.96 39.77 8.55
CA ARG A 74 -2.30 40.33 7.37
C ARG A 74 -3.33 40.51 6.25
N HIS A 75 -3.27 41.63 5.54
CA HIS A 75 -4.09 41.87 4.36
C HIS A 75 -3.26 41.65 3.09
N GLU A 76 -3.21 40.42 2.58
CA GLU A 76 -2.30 40.09 1.46
C GLU A 76 -2.61 40.88 0.19
N SER A 77 -3.88 41.20 -0.05
CA SER A 77 -4.36 42.03 -1.16
C SER A 77 -3.91 43.50 -1.09
N ARG A 78 -3.34 43.95 0.02
CA ARG A 78 -2.89 45.33 0.26
C ARG A 78 -1.37 45.49 0.32
N MET A 79 -0.62 44.41 0.05
CA MET A 79 0.83 44.47 -0.04
C MET A 79 1.31 44.50 -1.48
N PHE A 80 2.16 45.47 -1.80
CA PHE A 80 2.66 45.71 -3.14
C PHE A 80 4.19 45.63 -3.17
N ILE A 81 4.74 44.88 -4.12
CA ILE A 81 6.14 45.01 -4.52
C ILE A 81 6.21 46.10 -5.59
N CYS A 82 7.04 47.10 -5.33
CA CYS A 82 7.08 48.35 -6.06
C CYS A 82 8.37 48.44 -6.88
N THR A 83 8.34 47.89 -8.09
CA THR A 83 9.44 47.95 -9.07
C THR A 83 9.12 48.93 -10.20
N LYS A 84 10.09 49.16 -11.09
CA LYS A 84 9.88 49.99 -12.28
C LYS A 84 8.92 49.32 -13.26
N VAL A 85 9.01 48.00 -13.41
CA VAL A 85 8.19 47.19 -14.31
C VAL A 85 7.72 45.91 -13.61
N GLU A 86 6.57 45.36 -14.02
CA GLU A 86 5.94 44.20 -13.36
C GLU A 86 6.77 42.92 -13.55
N GLU A 87 7.47 42.80 -14.66
CA GLU A 87 8.27 41.63 -15.04
C GLU A 87 9.42 41.34 -14.05
N ASP A 88 9.83 42.31 -13.24
CA ASP A 88 10.91 42.16 -12.27
C ASP A 88 10.55 41.23 -11.10
N ILE A 89 9.25 41.05 -10.81
CA ILE A 89 8.77 40.26 -9.67
C ILE A 89 8.17 38.91 -10.08
N GLY A 90 7.82 38.75 -11.36
CA GLY A 90 7.15 37.57 -11.92
C GLY A 90 5.71 37.40 -11.43
N HIS A 91 5.00 36.40 -11.97
CA HIS A 91 3.58 36.17 -11.63
C HIS A 91 3.32 35.75 -10.17
N GLY A 92 2.31 36.38 -9.53
CA GLY A 92 1.70 35.89 -8.28
C GLY A 92 1.91 36.72 -7.01
N ARG A 93 2.49 37.92 -7.12
CA ARG A 93 2.51 38.96 -6.07
C ARG A 93 1.80 40.20 -6.59
N ASN A 94 1.21 41.02 -5.71
CA ASN A 94 0.65 42.29 -6.18
C ASN A 94 1.82 43.23 -6.52
N TRP A 95 1.76 43.78 -7.72
CA TRP A 95 2.71 44.76 -8.22
C TRP A 95 2.09 46.16 -8.17
N ALA A 96 2.92 47.16 -7.92
CA ALA A 96 2.58 48.56 -8.18
C ALA A 96 3.77 49.26 -8.84
N GLN A 97 3.49 50.20 -9.73
CA GLN A 97 4.55 51.03 -10.28
C GLN A 97 5.20 51.86 -9.17
N GLN A 98 6.52 51.79 -9.06
CA GLN A 98 7.29 52.43 -7.98
C GLN A 98 6.93 53.91 -7.76
N THR A 99 6.94 54.72 -8.82
CA THR A 99 6.67 56.17 -8.72
C THR A 99 5.24 56.49 -8.28
N GLU A 100 4.24 55.78 -8.82
CA GLU A 100 2.84 55.97 -8.43
C GLU A 100 2.62 55.64 -6.95
N MET A 101 3.19 54.53 -6.47
CA MET A 101 3.06 54.14 -5.07
C MET A 101 3.76 55.12 -4.13
N THR A 102 4.96 55.61 -4.49
CA THR A 102 5.67 56.64 -3.73
C THR A 102 4.83 57.91 -3.58
N ASP A 103 4.24 58.42 -4.67
CA ASP A 103 3.39 59.62 -4.64
C ASP A 103 2.12 59.43 -3.80
N ARG A 104 1.49 58.25 -3.91
CA ARG A 104 0.33 57.90 -3.11
C ARG A 104 0.64 57.90 -1.62
N LEU A 105 1.72 57.23 -1.22
CA LEU A 105 2.14 57.12 0.17
C LEU A 105 2.57 58.47 0.74
N ALA A 106 3.25 59.32 -0.05
CA ALA A 106 3.60 60.67 0.37
C ALA A 106 2.37 61.50 0.75
N LYS A 107 1.29 61.39 -0.03
CA LYS A 107 0.00 62.07 0.28
C LYS A 107 -0.65 61.54 1.55
N LEU A 108 -0.61 60.22 1.77
CA LEU A 108 -1.19 59.60 2.97
C LEU A 108 -0.41 59.95 4.25
N LEU A 109 0.92 59.98 4.16
CA LEU A 109 1.82 60.29 5.28
C LEU A 109 1.85 61.79 5.62
N ALA A 110 1.40 62.67 4.73
CA ALA A 110 1.40 64.10 4.97
C ALA A 110 0.57 64.47 6.21
N GLY A 111 1.23 64.96 7.26
CA GLY A 111 0.59 65.30 8.54
C GLY A 111 0.06 64.12 9.36
N SER A 112 0.39 62.87 8.99
CA SER A 112 -0.20 61.69 9.65
C SER A 112 0.19 61.51 11.11
N MET A 113 1.28 62.15 11.55
CA MET A 113 1.81 62.06 12.92
C MET A 113 1.49 63.29 13.76
N GLU A 114 0.63 64.19 13.30
CA GLU A 114 0.26 65.40 14.02
C GLU A 114 -0.28 65.07 15.42
N GLY A 115 0.27 65.75 16.44
CA GLY A 115 -0.03 65.50 17.86
C GLY A 115 0.64 64.26 18.47
N ARG A 116 1.37 63.44 17.70
CA ARG A 116 2.02 62.19 18.17
C ARG A 116 3.52 62.35 18.35
N THR A 117 4.13 61.38 19.05
CA THR A 117 5.59 61.22 19.13
C THR A 117 6.05 60.35 17.96
N MET A 118 7.00 60.86 17.17
CA MET A 118 7.74 60.09 16.17
C MET A 118 8.91 59.37 16.85
N TYR A 119 8.82 58.07 16.97
CA TYR A 119 9.87 57.18 17.44
C TYR A 119 10.82 56.83 16.30
N VAL A 120 12.11 57.05 16.50
CA VAL A 120 13.19 56.66 15.60
C VAL A 120 13.89 55.46 16.22
N VAL A 121 13.73 54.28 15.62
CA VAL A 121 14.18 52.99 16.16
C VAL A 121 15.31 52.42 15.31
N PRO A 122 16.59 52.59 15.71
CA PRO A 122 17.71 51.91 15.07
C PRO A 122 17.63 50.41 15.36
N PHE A 123 17.83 49.60 14.32
CA PHE A 123 17.85 48.14 14.45
C PHE A 123 18.97 47.49 13.62
N ALA A 124 19.43 46.33 14.08
CA ALA A 124 20.30 45.43 13.34
C ALA A 124 19.59 44.08 13.15
N MET A 125 19.49 43.66 11.90
CA MET A 125 19.22 42.28 11.53
C MET A 125 20.57 41.55 11.53
N GLY A 126 20.68 40.48 12.31
CA GLY A 126 21.93 39.76 12.54
C GLY A 126 22.77 40.34 13.67
N PRO A 127 23.72 39.55 14.22
CA PRO A 127 24.62 40.02 15.26
C PRO A 127 25.48 41.17 14.72
N PRO A 128 25.59 42.32 15.42
CA PRO A 128 26.50 43.38 15.05
C PRO A 128 27.92 42.86 14.83
N GLY A 129 28.55 43.30 13.74
CA GLY A 129 29.87 42.82 13.31
C GLY A 129 29.85 41.54 12.45
N SER A 130 28.70 40.92 12.21
CA SER A 130 28.58 39.86 11.21
C SER A 130 28.76 40.42 9.78
N ALA A 131 29.40 39.66 8.90
CA ALA A 131 29.48 40.00 7.47
C ALA A 131 28.09 40.08 6.79
N LEU A 132 27.09 39.39 7.36
CA LEU A 132 25.71 39.46 6.88
C LEU A 132 24.86 40.45 7.66
N ALA A 133 25.36 41.08 8.75
CA ALA A 133 24.61 42.07 9.52
C ALA A 133 24.05 43.16 8.60
N ARG A 134 22.79 43.53 8.80
CA ARG A 134 22.16 44.64 8.07
C ARG A 134 21.57 45.62 9.06
N TYR A 135 21.87 46.89 8.84
CA TYR A 135 21.53 47.99 9.73
C TYR A 135 20.42 48.83 9.11
N GLY A 136 19.42 49.19 9.91
CA GLY A 136 18.28 49.96 9.46
C GLY A 136 17.72 50.87 10.54
N VAL A 137 16.82 51.75 10.14
CA VAL A 137 16.08 52.63 11.03
C VAL A 137 14.60 52.56 10.68
N GLN A 138 13.78 52.21 11.67
CA GLN A 138 12.33 52.27 11.56
C GLN A 138 11.80 53.53 12.25
N ILE A 139 11.06 54.34 11.50
CA ILE A 139 10.31 55.47 12.03
C ILE A 139 8.86 55.01 12.26
N THR A 140 8.32 55.26 13.44
CA THR A 140 6.93 54.94 13.80
C THR A 140 6.32 56.01 14.69
N ASP A 141 5.01 56.20 14.65
CA ASP A 141 4.25 57.12 15.51
C ASP A 141 3.56 56.43 16.70
N HIS A 142 3.89 55.16 16.97
CA HIS A 142 3.24 54.38 18.02
C HIS A 142 4.20 53.58 18.90
N ALA A 143 4.10 53.76 20.21
CA ALA A 143 4.95 53.14 21.22
C ALA A 143 4.90 51.60 21.20
N TYR A 144 3.74 51.00 20.86
CA TYR A 144 3.59 49.55 20.72
C TYR A 144 4.60 48.95 19.73
N VAL A 145 4.82 49.65 18.60
CA VAL A 145 5.74 49.20 17.55
C VAL A 145 7.18 49.28 18.06
N ALA A 146 7.55 50.41 18.68
CA ALA A 146 8.89 50.59 19.26
C ALA A 146 9.19 49.55 20.36
N ALA A 147 8.26 49.31 21.28
CA ALA A 147 8.41 48.33 22.36
C ALA A 147 8.50 46.90 21.84
N SER A 148 7.67 46.53 20.86
CA SER A 148 7.69 45.16 20.34
C SER A 148 8.93 44.89 19.49
N LEU A 149 9.44 45.90 18.75
CA LEU A 149 10.70 45.80 17.99
C LEU A 149 11.90 45.48 18.89
N SER A 150 12.01 46.13 20.05
CA SER A 150 13.13 45.87 20.97
C SER A 150 13.15 44.45 21.56
N LEU A 151 12.06 43.68 21.42
CA LEU A 151 12.04 42.28 21.84
C LEU A 151 12.47 41.31 20.74
N VAL A 152 12.32 41.65 19.46
CA VAL A 152 12.47 40.71 18.33
C VAL A 152 13.71 40.96 17.48
N VAL A 153 14.24 42.19 17.54
CA VAL A 153 15.49 42.57 16.86
C VAL A 153 16.42 43.30 17.80
N ARG A 154 17.70 43.37 17.40
CA ARG A 154 18.74 44.07 18.15
C ARG A 154 18.55 45.56 17.90
N THR A 155 18.22 46.32 18.93
CA THR A 155 18.00 47.78 18.83
C THR A 155 18.99 48.56 19.68
N GLY A 156 19.02 49.87 19.47
CA GLY A 156 19.65 50.79 20.40
C GLY A 156 20.99 51.37 19.96
N THR A 157 21.71 51.95 20.92
CA THR A 157 22.93 52.75 20.63
C THR A 157 24.07 51.95 20.00
N ASP A 158 24.21 50.66 20.32
CA ASP A 158 25.23 49.78 19.73
C ASP A 158 25.03 49.60 18.20
N VAL A 159 23.77 49.55 17.76
CA VAL A 159 23.43 49.53 16.32
C VAL A 159 23.92 50.81 15.64
N LEU A 160 23.69 51.98 16.26
CA LEU A 160 24.14 53.26 15.71
C LEU A 160 25.66 53.38 15.66
N GLN A 161 26.37 52.82 16.65
CA GLN A 161 27.83 52.79 16.67
C GLN A 161 28.39 51.96 15.51
N HIS A 162 27.84 50.77 15.29
CA HIS A 162 28.23 49.90 14.19
C HIS A 162 27.83 50.46 12.82
N LEU A 163 26.67 51.13 12.73
CA LEU A 163 26.24 51.80 11.50
C LEU A 163 27.23 52.89 11.09
N GLY A 164 27.75 53.66 12.05
CA GLY A 164 28.67 54.77 11.76
C GLY A 164 28.10 55.72 10.69
N ASN A 165 28.89 56.02 9.66
CA ASN A 165 28.47 56.80 8.48
C ASN A 165 28.03 55.93 7.29
N GLY A 166 27.78 54.65 7.50
CA GLY A 166 27.36 53.71 6.46
C GLY A 166 25.92 53.93 5.96
N GLU A 167 25.58 53.24 4.88
CA GLU A 167 24.21 53.16 4.39
C GLU A 167 23.34 52.34 5.36
N PHE A 168 22.05 52.67 5.41
CA PHE A 168 21.08 52.02 6.27
C PHE A 168 19.74 51.88 5.56
N GLU A 169 18.99 50.87 5.94
CA GLU A 169 17.65 50.68 5.41
C GLU A 169 16.61 51.57 6.10
N LYS A 170 15.73 52.13 5.27
CA LYS A 170 14.72 53.11 5.65
C LYS A 170 13.36 52.43 5.74
N CYS A 171 12.83 52.27 6.95
CA CYS A 171 11.49 51.74 7.18
C CYS A 171 10.59 52.82 7.78
N LEU A 172 9.41 53.04 7.21
CA LEU A 172 8.45 54.03 7.69
C LEU A 172 7.12 53.36 8.03
N HIS A 173 6.63 53.62 9.23
CA HIS A 173 5.35 53.15 9.73
C HIS A 173 4.54 54.34 10.26
N SER A 174 3.24 54.40 9.95
CA SER A 174 2.30 55.30 10.61
C SER A 174 0.95 54.62 10.77
N VAL A 175 0.29 54.88 11.91
CA VAL A 175 -1.09 54.39 12.14
C VAL A 175 -2.12 55.08 11.26
N GLY A 176 -1.75 56.19 10.61
CA GLY A 176 -2.56 56.86 9.59
C GLY A 176 -3.79 57.63 10.10
N VAL A 177 -3.89 57.85 11.41
CA VAL A 177 -4.99 58.59 12.06
C VAL A 177 -4.42 59.83 12.78
N PRO A 178 -4.61 61.06 12.24
CA PRO A 178 -4.25 62.28 12.95
C PRO A 178 -4.97 62.40 14.29
N LEU A 179 -4.31 62.92 15.33
CA LEU A 179 -4.97 63.18 16.63
C LEU A 179 -5.83 64.46 16.54
N GLY A 180 -6.99 64.36 15.89
CA GLY A 180 -8.03 65.39 15.89
C GLY A 180 -9.42 64.76 15.89
N GLY A 181 -10.19 64.91 16.98
CA GLY A 181 -11.54 64.35 17.16
C GLY A 181 -11.60 63.08 18.01
N SER A 182 -12.66 62.26 17.85
CA SER A 182 -12.98 61.06 18.65
C SER A 182 -11.92 59.94 18.63
N ALA A 183 -10.87 60.08 17.82
CA ALA A 183 -9.76 59.14 17.70
C ALA A 183 -8.72 59.23 18.86
N ALA A 184 -8.79 60.26 19.71
CA ALA A 184 -7.84 60.45 20.82
C ALA A 184 -8.01 59.40 21.96
N ASP A 185 -9.19 58.78 22.07
CA ASP A 185 -9.57 57.88 23.17
C ASP A 185 -9.57 56.38 22.80
N VAL A 186 -9.12 56.02 21.59
CA VAL A 186 -9.13 54.62 21.12
C VAL A 186 -7.83 53.90 21.53
N ALA A 187 -7.96 52.80 22.27
CA ALA A 187 -6.84 52.00 22.76
C ALA A 187 -5.97 51.35 21.65
N TRP A 188 -6.55 51.15 20.46
CA TRP A 188 -5.87 50.61 19.27
C TRP A 188 -6.17 51.45 18.01
N PRO A 189 -5.47 52.58 17.81
CA PRO A 189 -5.77 53.50 16.71
C PRO A 189 -5.23 52.96 15.37
N CYS A 190 -6.10 52.68 14.40
CA CYS A 190 -5.70 52.29 13.04
C CYS A 190 -6.65 52.88 11.98
N ASN A 191 -6.12 53.16 10.80
CA ASN A 191 -6.88 53.59 9.61
C ASN A 191 -6.96 52.43 8.60
N ILE A 192 -7.60 51.34 9.01
CA ILE A 192 -7.58 50.08 8.25
C ILE A 192 -8.30 50.18 6.90
N ASP A 193 -9.24 51.11 6.77
CA ASP A 193 -10.03 51.31 5.55
C ASP A 193 -9.19 51.87 4.38
N ASP A 194 -8.07 52.55 4.68
CA ASP A 194 -7.09 53.05 3.70
C ASP A 194 -5.66 52.54 4.00
N HIS A 195 -5.55 51.26 4.35
CA HIS A 195 -4.28 50.59 4.66
C HIS A 195 -3.45 50.24 3.42
N HIS A 196 -2.14 50.53 3.48
CA HIS A 196 -1.15 50.23 2.43
C HIS A 196 0.14 49.66 3.00
N LEU A 197 0.64 48.61 2.37
CA LEU A 197 1.96 48.02 2.61
C LEU A 197 2.75 48.01 1.31
N ALA A 198 3.87 48.73 1.26
CA ALA A 198 4.67 48.86 0.04
C ALA A 198 6.13 48.54 0.29
N PHE A 199 6.70 47.75 -0.61
CA PHE A 199 8.11 47.35 -0.59
C PHE A 199 8.83 47.79 -1.86
N PHE A 200 10.01 48.40 -1.69
CA PHE A 200 10.81 48.98 -2.78
C PHE A 200 12.16 48.26 -2.91
N PRO A 201 12.28 47.25 -3.80
CA PRO A 201 13.50 46.44 -3.98
C PRO A 201 14.67 47.19 -4.63
N GLU A 202 14.43 48.24 -5.42
CA GLU A 202 15.47 49.07 -6.02
C GLU A 202 15.70 50.38 -5.25
N HIS A 203 16.97 50.79 -5.07
CA HIS A 203 17.28 52.16 -4.71
C HIS A 203 16.96 53.06 -5.92
N GLY A 204 16.07 54.04 -5.73
CA GLY A 204 15.88 55.08 -6.73
C GLY A 204 17.19 55.86 -6.89
N HIS A 205 17.90 55.64 -7.99
CA HIS A 205 19.00 56.53 -8.35
C HIS A 205 18.41 57.88 -8.77
N GLY A 206 18.48 58.85 -7.86
CA GLY A 206 18.84 60.22 -8.17
C GLY A 206 17.84 61.05 -8.98
N THR A 207 16.69 61.37 -8.42
CA THR A 207 16.11 62.70 -8.66
C THR A 207 15.70 63.32 -7.32
N ASP A 208 15.94 64.63 -7.16
CA ASP A 208 15.59 65.44 -5.98
C ASP A 208 14.07 65.51 -5.69
N ALA A 209 13.26 64.69 -6.36
CA ALA A 209 11.80 64.68 -6.33
C ALA A 209 11.17 63.60 -5.44
N ASP A 210 11.93 62.66 -4.87
CA ASP A 210 11.34 61.60 -4.02
C ASP A 210 10.97 62.16 -2.65
N ALA A 211 9.70 62.51 -2.42
CA ALA A 211 9.19 63.08 -1.17
C ALA A 211 9.45 62.20 0.08
N LEU A 212 9.67 60.89 -0.07
CA LEU A 212 9.86 59.93 1.03
C LEU A 212 11.34 59.59 1.30
N GLY A 213 12.26 59.98 0.42
CA GLY A 213 13.69 59.73 0.56
C GLY A 213 14.07 58.25 0.34
N SER A 214 13.35 57.58 -0.54
CA SER A 214 13.55 56.19 -0.99
C SER A 214 13.48 55.17 0.14
N PRO A 215 12.33 55.07 0.85
CA PRO A 215 12.14 54.04 1.86
C PRO A 215 12.17 52.65 1.23
N ARG A 216 12.73 51.67 1.94
CA ARG A 216 12.60 50.25 1.56
C ARG A 216 11.21 49.73 1.84
N PHE A 217 10.60 50.22 2.91
CA PHE A 217 9.32 49.74 3.38
C PHE A 217 8.47 50.88 3.92
N VAL A 218 7.20 50.89 3.56
CA VAL A 218 6.19 51.80 4.11
C VAL A 218 4.96 51.00 4.55
N SER A 219 4.56 51.17 5.80
CA SER A 219 3.29 50.71 6.36
C SER A 219 2.44 51.90 6.77
N PHE A 220 1.21 51.97 6.27
CA PHE A 220 0.25 53.01 6.63
C PHE A 220 -1.09 52.38 7.02
N GLY A 221 -1.66 52.80 8.15
CA GLY A 221 -3.05 52.49 8.50
C GLY A 221 -3.30 51.22 9.33
N SER A 222 -2.25 50.46 9.68
CA SER A 222 -2.37 49.24 10.50
C SER A 222 -1.39 49.26 11.66
N LEU A 223 -1.83 48.77 12.83
CA LEU A 223 -0.99 48.58 14.02
C LEU A 223 -0.70 47.12 14.32
N TYR A 224 -1.45 46.19 13.74
CA TYR A 224 -1.28 44.75 13.93
C TYR A 224 0.19 44.39 13.76
N GLY A 225 0.73 43.61 14.69
CA GLY A 225 2.13 43.19 14.64
C GLY A 225 2.49 42.55 13.30
N GLY A 226 1.52 41.89 12.66
CA GLY A 226 1.59 41.36 11.29
C GLY A 226 1.90 42.36 10.17
N ASN A 227 1.66 43.64 10.38
CA ASN A 227 1.84 44.69 9.37
C ASN A 227 2.86 45.73 9.86
N SER A 228 2.95 45.96 11.17
CA SER A 228 3.79 47.00 11.80
C SER A 228 5.13 46.50 12.36
N LEU A 229 5.21 45.25 12.83
CA LEU A 229 6.45 44.58 13.30
C LEU A 229 7.06 43.69 12.22
N LEU A 230 6.24 43.22 11.26
CA LEU A 230 6.67 42.35 10.16
C LEU A 230 7.42 43.07 9.03
N ALA A 231 7.65 44.39 9.15
CA ALA A 231 8.63 45.12 8.35
C ALA A 231 10.02 44.41 8.34
N GLN A 232 10.35 43.70 9.42
CA GLN A 232 11.65 43.05 9.58
C GLN A 232 11.63 41.54 9.36
N LYS A 233 10.49 40.88 9.49
CA LYS A 233 10.42 39.40 9.37
C LYS A 233 9.96 38.92 7.99
N TRP A 234 9.16 39.72 7.28
CA TRP A 234 8.60 39.34 5.98
C TRP A 234 9.16 40.23 4.89
N PHE A 235 9.04 41.55 5.06
CA PHE A 235 9.77 42.49 4.20
C PHE A 235 11.27 42.40 4.42
N GLY A 236 11.72 42.02 5.61
CA GLY A 236 13.11 41.65 5.84
C GLY A 236 13.56 40.50 4.95
N LEU A 237 12.69 39.51 4.68
CA LEU A 237 12.98 38.42 3.75
C LEU A 237 12.80 38.85 2.28
N ASP A 238 11.75 39.60 1.93
CA ASP A 238 11.59 40.14 0.56
C ASP A 238 12.81 41.00 0.17
N TRP A 239 13.22 41.93 1.05
CA TRP A 239 14.40 42.77 0.90
C TRP A 239 15.71 41.98 0.93
N ALA A 240 15.90 41.15 1.97
CA ALA A 240 17.13 40.37 2.09
C ALA A 240 17.26 39.42 0.91
N SER A 241 16.18 38.85 0.36
CA SER A 241 16.25 37.97 -0.81
C SER A 241 16.83 38.68 -2.04
N VAL A 242 16.48 39.94 -2.27
CA VAL A 242 17.01 40.75 -3.38
C VAL A 242 18.47 41.12 -3.16
N LEU A 243 18.85 41.54 -1.95
CA LEU A 243 20.25 41.82 -1.63
C LEU A 243 21.11 40.56 -1.70
N ALA A 244 20.62 39.47 -1.11
CA ALA A 244 21.24 38.15 -1.11
C ALA A 244 21.49 37.67 -2.54
N HIS A 245 20.50 37.86 -3.42
CA HIS A 245 20.65 37.57 -4.84
C HIS A 245 21.83 38.35 -5.47
N ARG A 246 21.92 39.65 -5.22
CA ARG A 246 22.99 40.53 -5.76
C ARG A 246 24.37 40.24 -5.19
N GLU A 247 24.43 39.85 -3.92
CA GLU A 247 25.69 39.70 -3.16
C GLU A 247 26.14 38.24 -3.02
N GLY A 248 25.37 37.29 -3.54
CA GLY A 248 25.74 35.87 -3.59
C GLY A 248 25.57 35.11 -2.27
N TRP A 249 24.67 35.54 -1.37
CA TRP A 249 24.26 34.78 -0.18
C TRP A 249 22.76 34.45 -0.26
N MET A 250 22.18 33.78 0.74
CA MET A 250 20.75 33.41 0.75
C MET A 250 20.06 33.90 2.01
N ALA A 251 18.86 34.47 1.86
CA ALA A 251 17.96 34.77 2.96
C ALA A 251 16.82 33.76 2.96
N GLU A 252 16.67 32.99 4.03
CA GLU A 252 15.76 31.85 4.06
C GLU A 252 14.79 31.88 5.24
N HIS A 253 13.56 31.45 4.99
CA HIS A 253 12.52 31.29 6.00
C HIS A 253 12.64 29.91 6.66
N CYS A 254 13.70 29.72 7.46
CA CYS A 254 14.03 28.44 8.05
C CYS A 254 14.42 28.53 9.53
N ALA A 255 14.22 27.43 10.25
CA ALA A 255 14.76 27.25 11.60
C ALA A 255 16.14 26.62 11.50
N VAL A 256 17.06 27.02 12.37
CA VAL A 256 18.38 26.38 12.51
C VAL A 256 18.49 25.84 13.91
N VAL A 257 18.78 24.54 14.03
CA VAL A 257 18.94 23.86 15.32
C VAL A 257 20.29 23.18 15.41
N THR A 258 20.85 23.13 16.62
CA THR A 258 21.97 22.28 16.99
C THR A 258 21.42 21.00 17.62
N LEU A 259 21.77 19.85 17.07
CA LEU A 259 21.60 18.57 17.72
C LEU A 259 22.92 18.13 18.33
N THR A 260 22.89 17.77 19.61
CA THR A 260 24.03 17.16 20.30
C THR A 260 23.68 15.72 20.62
N ASP A 261 24.51 14.78 20.19
CA ASP A 261 24.32 13.36 20.50
C ASP A 261 24.94 12.95 21.84
N SER A 262 24.81 11.66 22.19
CA SER A 262 25.30 11.10 23.46
C SER A 262 26.82 11.13 23.63
N GLU A 263 27.57 11.43 22.57
CA GLU A 263 29.04 11.59 22.58
C GLU A 263 29.45 13.07 22.54
N ASP A 264 28.51 14.00 22.80
CA ASP A 264 28.70 15.46 22.76
C ASP A 264 29.08 16.02 21.37
N ARG A 265 28.78 15.27 20.30
CA ARG A 265 29.01 15.72 18.92
C ARG A 265 27.85 16.60 18.45
N LYS A 266 28.16 17.75 17.85
CA LYS A 266 27.20 18.76 17.39
C LYS A 266 26.92 18.66 15.88
N PHE A 267 25.65 18.77 15.50
CA PHE A 267 25.16 18.82 14.12
C PHE A 267 24.21 19.99 13.96
N HIS A 268 24.36 20.79 12.91
CA HIS A 268 23.43 21.90 12.66
C HIS A 268 22.53 21.59 11.47
N ILE A 269 21.23 21.68 11.70
CA ILE A 269 20.21 21.38 10.69
C ILE A 269 19.39 22.63 10.43
N ALA A 270 19.25 22.98 9.14
CA ALA A 270 18.36 24.03 8.67
C ALA A 270 17.03 23.41 8.19
N ALA A 271 15.91 23.72 8.85
CA ALA A 271 14.59 23.20 8.55
C ALA A 271 13.69 24.25 7.87
N ILE A 272 13.28 23.95 6.63
CA ILE A 272 12.48 24.80 5.75
C ILE A 272 11.07 24.22 5.68
N PHE A 273 10.20 24.71 6.57
CA PHE A 273 8.80 24.27 6.71
C PHE A 273 7.84 25.44 6.51
N PRO A 274 6.71 25.27 5.80
CA PRO A 274 5.63 26.27 5.75
C PRO A 274 5.13 26.61 7.16
N SER A 275 4.63 27.84 7.35
CA SER A 275 4.28 28.37 8.69
C SER A 275 3.30 27.50 9.49
N ALA A 276 2.46 26.69 8.82
CA ALA A 276 1.50 25.79 9.45
C ALA A 276 2.03 24.36 9.73
N CYS A 277 3.29 24.06 9.39
CA CYS A 277 3.90 22.72 9.50
C CYS A 277 4.76 22.53 10.75
N GLY A 278 4.67 23.42 11.74
CA GLY A 278 5.32 23.24 13.04
C GLY A 278 6.82 23.59 13.08
N LYS A 279 7.27 24.58 12.30
CA LYS A 279 8.67 25.08 12.32
C LYS A 279 9.13 25.45 13.74
N SER A 280 8.34 26.22 14.48
CA SER A 280 8.64 26.59 15.87
C SER A 280 8.68 25.36 16.78
N SER A 281 7.75 24.41 16.58
CA SER A 281 7.72 23.15 17.33
C SER A 281 8.92 22.26 17.06
N PHE A 282 9.44 22.28 15.83
CA PHE A 282 10.69 21.63 15.48
C PHE A 282 11.90 22.30 16.17
N ALA A 283 11.97 23.63 16.14
CA ALA A 283 13.08 24.37 16.73
C ALA A 283 13.13 24.29 18.27
N LEU A 284 11.97 24.13 18.91
CA LEU A 284 11.79 24.22 20.35
C LEU A 284 11.48 22.86 21.02
N GLN A 285 11.64 21.76 20.30
CA GLN A 285 11.36 20.41 20.81
C GLN A 285 12.32 19.99 21.92
N ILE A 286 11.83 19.14 22.83
CA ILE A 286 12.66 18.40 23.78
C ILE A 286 12.67 16.95 23.29
N PRO A 287 13.84 16.40 22.90
CA PRO A 287 13.91 15.07 22.30
C PRO A 287 13.52 13.98 23.31
N THR A 288 12.79 12.97 22.86
CA THR A 288 12.43 11.78 23.67
C THR A 288 13.54 10.73 23.74
N ILE A 289 14.68 10.97 23.07
CA ILE A 289 15.79 10.02 22.95
C ILE A 289 16.82 10.28 24.06
N PRO A 290 17.14 9.29 24.90
CA PRO A 290 18.16 9.43 25.93
C PRO A 290 19.51 9.86 25.36
N GLY A 291 20.14 10.86 25.98
CA GLY A 291 21.46 11.35 25.61
C GLY A 291 21.50 12.30 24.41
N TRP A 292 20.38 12.60 23.76
CA TRP A 292 20.31 13.60 22.68
C TRP A 292 19.73 14.92 23.19
N THR A 293 20.21 16.04 22.67
CA THR A 293 19.64 17.37 22.94
C THR A 293 19.41 18.14 21.63
N VAL A 294 18.41 19.01 21.63
CA VAL A 294 18.13 19.94 20.52
C VAL A 294 18.16 21.35 21.09
N ARG A 295 18.94 22.24 20.48
CA ARG A 295 19.01 23.66 20.82
C ARG A 295 18.70 24.54 19.61
N CYS A 296 17.99 25.63 19.81
CA CYS A 296 17.59 26.58 18.78
C CYS A 296 18.69 27.63 18.53
N VAL A 297 19.20 27.72 17.31
CA VAL A 297 20.07 28.81 16.86
C VAL A 297 19.23 29.94 16.26
N SER A 298 18.27 29.57 15.40
CA SER A 298 17.26 30.45 14.83
C SER A 298 15.94 29.71 14.64
N GLU A 299 14.82 30.41 14.70
CA GLU A 299 13.49 29.79 14.64
C GLU A 299 12.74 30.08 13.35
N ASN A 300 12.88 31.25 12.73
CA ASN A 300 12.14 31.58 11.51
C ASN A 300 13.00 32.07 10.35
N MET A 301 14.14 32.69 10.62
CA MET A 301 14.98 33.24 9.55
C MET A 301 16.43 32.81 9.67
N ALA A 302 17.10 32.55 8.55
CA ALA A 302 18.54 32.37 8.54
C ALA A 302 19.15 33.04 7.31
N TRP A 303 20.31 33.64 7.50
CA TRP A 303 21.14 34.12 6.40
C TRP A 303 22.26 33.14 6.16
N LEU A 304 22.31 32.59 4.95
CA LEU A 304 23.20 31.51 4.56
C LEU A 304 24.29 32.05 3.63
N ARG A 305 25.55 31.82 3.97
CA ARG A 305 26.69 32.17 3.12
C ARG A 305 27.74 31.07 3.12
N GLN A 306 28.53 31.03 2.06
CA GLN A 306 29.74 30.22 2.07
C GLN A 306 30.78 30.84 3.03
N GLY A 307 31.31 30.02 3.92
CA GLY A 307 32.44 30.34 4.79
C GLY A 307 33.77 30.22 4.06
N ALA A 308 34.84 30.73 4.70
CA ALA A 308 36.18 30.65 4.13
C ALA A 308 36.72 29.21 4.00
N ASP A 309 36.15 28.26 4.75
CA ASP A 309 36.44 26.82 4.69
C ASP A 309 35.63 26.10 3.59
N GLY A 310 34.84 26.83 2.81
CA GLY A 310 34.00 26.31 1.75
C GLY A 310 32.65 25.74 2.21
N ARG A 311 32.39 25.64 3.52
CA ARG A 311 31.10 25.15 4.06
C ARG A 311 30.04 26.24 4.06
N LEU A 312 28.77 25.83 4.13
CA LEU A 312 27.66 26.77 4.27
C LEU A 312 27.46 27.14 5.75
N TYR A 313 27.37 28.42 6.07
CA TYR A 313 27.13 28.93 7.41
C TYR A 313 25.79 29.67 7.50
N ALA A 314 25.07 29.48 8.60
CA ALA A 314 23.84 30.18 8.91
C ALA A 314 24.02 31.17 10.06
N THR A 315 23.64 32.42 9.83
CA THR A 315 23.57 33.49 10.85
C THR A 315 22.12 33.76 11.19
N ASN A 316 21.79 33.85 12.48
CA ASN A 316 20.45 34.21 12.95
C ASN A 316 20.24 35.74 12.87
N PRO A 317 19.33 36.23 12.02
CA PRO A 317 19.05 37.65 11.94
C PRO A 317 18.19 38.16 13.10
N GLU A 318 17.42 37.29 13.77
CA GLU A 318 16.49 37.61 14.86
C GLU A 318 17.22 37.73 16.22
N SER A 319 16.57 38.40 17.19
CA SER A 319 16.98 38.36 18.61
C SER A 319 15.83 38.07 19.58
N GLY A 320 14.68 37.68 19.04
CA GLY A 320 13.54 37.20 19.81
C GLY A 320 12.54 36.46 18.95
N PHE A 321 11.46 36.05 19.58
CA PHE A 321 10.41 35.24 18.99
C PHE A 321 9.16 36.07 18.80
N PHE A 322 8.58 35.96 17.60
CA PHE A 322 7.24 36.46 17.26
C PHE A 322 6.49 35.34 16.55
N GLY A 323 5.44 34.81 17.19
CA GLY A 323 4.78 33.59 16.73
C GLY A 323 3.27 33.57 17.02
N VAL A 324 2.58 32.59 16.42
CA VAL A 324 1.16 32.31 16.67
C VAL A 324 1.02 31.48 17.95
N ALA A 325 0.17 31.91 18.87
CA ALA A 325 -0.08 31.22 20.13
C ALA A 325 -1.02 30.02 19.94
N THR A 326 -2.07 30.18 19.13
CA THR A 326 -3.05 29.12 18.84
C THR A 326 -2.37 27.90 18.20
N GLY A 327 -2.72 26.70 18.68
CA GLY A 327 -2.06 25.45 18.28
C GLY A 327 -0.81 25.10 19.09
N THR A 328 -0.34 25.96 19.99
CA THR A 328 0.73 25.65 20.95
C THR A 328 0.14 25.21 22.31
N SER A 329 0.81 24.28 22.98
CA SER A 329 0.40 23.78 24.29
C SER A 329 1.58 23.22 25.07
N GLN A 330 1.36 22.92 26.35
CA GLN A 330 2.33 22.18 27.16
C GLN A 330 2.62 20.76 26.62
N PHE A 331 1.76 20.22 25.75
CA PHE A 331 1.89 18.87 25.20
C PHE A 331 2.72 18.81 23.92
N ASN A 332 2.78 19.90 23.14
CA ASN A 332 3.51 19.92 21.86
C ASN A 332 4.65 20.95 21.80
N ASN A 333 4.71 21.93 22.71
CA ASN A 333 5.71 23.01 22.73
C ASN A 333 6.10 23.40 24.18
N LEU A 334 6.60 22.45 24.97
CA LEU A 334 6.91 22.71 26.40
C LEU A 334 7.94 23.83 26.59
N SER A 335 9.00 23.89 25.78
CA SER A 335 10.03 24.94 25.86
C SER A 335 9.45 26.33 25.64
N LEU A 336 8.48 26.46 24.73
CA LEU A 336 7.76 27.71 24.48
C LEU A 336 6.92 28.12 25.68
N MET A 337 6.19 27.18 26.30
CA MET A 337 5.39 27.44 27.50
C MET A 337 6.29 27.86 28.68
N VAL A 338 7.48 27.27 28.81
CA VAL A 338 8.48 27.68 29.81
C VAL A 338 9.02 29.07 29.51
N ALA A 339 9.27 29.41 28.23
CA ALA A 339 9.74 30.73 27.82
C ALA A 339 8.71 31.82 28.17
N MET A 340 7.42 31.58 27.92
CA MET A 340 6.33 32.50 28.24
C MET A 340 6.13 32.75 29.75
N ARG A 341 6.65 31.85 30.60
CA ARG A 341 6.66 32.01 32.07
C ARG A 341 7.88 32.78 32.59
N LYS A 342 8.80 33.16 31.70
CA LYS A 342 10.02 33.91 32.04
C LYS A 342 9.98 35.30 31.43
N GLY A 343 10.69 36.22 32.09
CA GLY A 343 11.01 37.54 31.55
C GLY A 343 9.80 38.32 31.03
N THR A 344 10.08 39.21 30.09
CA THR A 344 9.12 40.14 29.48
C THR A 344 8.43 39.52 28.27
N ASN A 345 7.10 39.68 28.17
CA ASN A 345 6.29 39.11 27.09
C ASN A 345 5.19 40.08 26.63
N ILE A 346 4.85 40.05 25.35
CA ILE A 346 3.67 40.72 24.80
C ILE A 346 2.78 39.68 24.14
N PHE A 347 1.54 39.54 24.62
CA PHE A 347 0.50 38.72 24.00
C PHE A 347 -0.49 39.62 23.27
N VAL A 348 -0.98 39.17 22.12
CA VAL A 348 -1.95 39.92 21.31
C VAL A 348 -3.14 39.02 21.00
N ASN A 349 -4.35 39.51 21.27
CA ASN A 349 -5.63 38.83 20.99
C ASN A 349 -5.77 37.43 21.63
N ALA A 350 -5.14 37.21 22.79
CA ALA A 350 -5.39 36.04 23.63
C ALA A 350 -6.59 36.28 24.56
N ALA A 351 -7.25 35.21 25.01
CA ALA A 351 -8.23 35.27 26.09
C ALA A 351 -7.53 35.57 27.42
N LEU A 352 -8.26 36.11 28.40
CA LEU A 352 -7.75 36.46 29.73
C LEU A 352 -8.55 35.70 30.79
N THR A 353 -7.86 34.96 31.66
CA THR A 353 -8.49 34.28 32.80
C THR A 353 -8.80 35.26 33.95
N PRO A 354 -9.74 34.93 34.86
CA PRO A 354 -10.02 35.75 36.04
C PRO A 354 -8.80 36.00 36.93
N GLU A 355 -7.84 35.06 36.97
CA GLU A 355 -6.62 35.14 37.76
C GLU A 355 -5.52 35.97 37.07
N GLY A 356 -5.72 36.39 35.82
CA GLY A 356 -4.79 37.20 35.05
C GLY A 356 -3.75 36.41 34.24
N ASP A 357 -4.02 35.14 33.88
CA ASP A 357 -3.27 34.39 32.87
C ASP A 357 -3.88 34.62 31.46
N VAL A 358 -3.10 34.38 30.41
CA VAL A 358 -3.58 34.34 29.03
C VAL A 358 -4.05 32.93 28.68
N TRP A 359 -5.06 32.79 27.82
CA TRP A 359 -5.54 31.49 27.37
C TRP A 359 -5.87 31.51 25.87
N TRP A 360 -5.78 30.34 25.23
CA TRP A 360 -6.24 30.10 23.86
C TRP A 360 -6.64 28.64 23.72
N GLU A 361 -7.38 28.33 22.68
CA GLU A 361 -7.90 27.01 22.40
C GLU A 361 -6.76 25.99 22.29
N GLY A 362 -6.83 24.95 23.11
CA GLY A 362 -5.82 23.88 23.17
C GLY A 362 -4.62 24.17 24.08
N LYS A 363 -4.51 25.35 24.71
CA LYS A 363 -3.44 25.62 25.72
C LYS A 363 -3.47 24.59 26.85
N THR A 364 -4.68 24.23 27.31
CA THR A 364 -4.98 23.22 28.34
C THR A 364 -5.95 22.17 27.79
N LYS A 365 -6.04 20.99 28.44
CA LYS A 365 -6.99 19.93 28.03
C LYS A 365 -8.45 20.38 28.06
N GLU A 366 -8.81 21.12 29.10
CA GLU A 366 -10.15 21.68 29.28
C GLU A 366 -10.08 23.20 29.28
N ALA A 367 -11.11 23.84 28.73
CA ALA A 367 -11.25 25.29 28.76
C ALA A 367 -11.67 25.76 30.16
N PRO A 368 -11.12 26.88 30.68
CA PRO A 368 -11.59 27.48 31.92
C PRO A 368 -13.09 27.80 31.89
N ALA A 369 -13.76 27.66 33.04
CA ALA A 369 -15.21 27.84 33.14
C ALA A 369 -15.68 29.26 32.75
N GLN A 370 -14.84 30.26 33.01
CA GLN A 370 -15.10 31.67 32.69
C GLN A 370 -13.80 32.34 32.24
N LEU A 371 -13.88 33.17 31.20
CA LEU A 371 -12.80 33.95 30.62
C LEU A 371 -13.32 35.33 30.19
N LYS A 372 -12.39 36.25 29.88
CA LYS A 372 -12.65 37.31 28.90
C LYS A 372 -12.07 36.91 27.56
N ASP A 373 -12.85 36.97 26.50
CA ASP A 373 -12.35 36.68 25.15
C ASP A 373 -11.32 37.72 24.70
N TRP A 374 -10.76 37.51 23.51
CA TRP A 374 -9.78 38.40 22.90
C TRP A 374 -10.31 39.82 22.65
N ARG A 375 -11.63 40.02 22.67
CA ARG A 375 -12.32 41.32 22.55
C ARG A 375 -12.63 41.94 23.92
N GLY A 376 -12.35 41.21 24.99
CA GLY A 376 -12.60 41.64 26.36
C GLY A 376 -14.03 41.37 26.86
N GLN A 377 -14.85 40.65 26.09
CA GLN A 377 -16.21 40.26 26.44
C GLN A 377 -16.20 39.00 27.32
N ALA A 378 -17.22 38.82 28.16
CA ALA A 378 -17.34 37.60 28.98
C ALA A 378 -17.54 36.37 28.08
N TRP A 379 -16.81 35.29 28.37
CA TRP A 379 -16.82 34.06 27.58
C TRP A 379 -16.89 32.82 28.48
N THR A 380 -17.61 31.80 28.01
CA THR A 380 -17.73 30.47 28.62
C THR A 380 -17.58 29.39 27.54
N PRO A 381 -17.28 28.12 27.90
CA PRO A 381 -17.19 27.03 26.92
C PRO A 381 -18.44 26.79 26.06
N ALA A 382 -19.61 27.31 26.46
CA ALA A 382 -20.85 27.25 25.69
C ALA A 382 -20.97 28.38 24.64
N SER A 383 -20.02 29.31 24.57
CA SER A 383 -20.07 30.47 23.70
C SER A 383 -19.77 30.07 22.25
N ALA A 384 -20.52 30.64 21.28
CA ALA A 384 -20.43 30.25 19.88
C ALA A 384 -19.18 30.72 19.13
N THR A 385 -18.36 31.57 19.74
CA THR A 385 -17.13 32.11 19.12
C THR A 385 -15.90 31.66 19.92
N PRO A 386 -14.72 31.55 19.29
CA PRO A 386 -13.48 31.26 20.02
C PRO A 386 -13.17 32.31 21.10
N ALA A 387 -12.62 31.87 22.24
CA ALA A 387 -12.15 32.73 23.31
C ALA A 387 -10.91 33.53 22.88
N ALA A 388 -9.95 32.91 22.19
CA ALA A 388 -8.81 33.62 21.61
C ALA A 388 -9.00 33.80 20.10
N HIS A 389 -8.40 34.84 19.53
CA HIS A 389 -8.43 34.99 18.08
C HIS A 389 -7.60 33.84 17.45
N PRO A 390 -8.03 33.22 16.33
CA PRO A 390 -7.26 32.17 15.66
C PRO A 390 -5.83 32.57 15.28
N ASN A 391 -5.56 33.87 15.17
CA ASN A 391 -4.26 34.46 14.89
C ASN A 391 -3.66 35.19 16.13
N ALA A 392 -4.01 34.76 17.35
CA ALA A 392 -3.42 35.29 18.58
C ALA A 392 -1.89 35.14 18.55
N ARG A 393 -1.15 36.13 19.03
CA ARG A 393 0.32 36.18 18.92
C ARG A 393 1.01 36.28 20.27
N TYR A 394 2.24 35.84 20.31
CA TYR A 394 3.18 36.10 21.40
C TYR A 394 4.46 36.76 20.86
N THR A 395 5.09 37.58 21.70
CA THR A 395 6.36 38.25 21.44
C THR A 395 7.22 38.20 22.69
N PHE A 396 8.46 37.71 22.59
CA PHE A 396 9.41 37.69 23.72
C PHE A 396 10.87 37.61 23.24
N PRO A 397 11.85 38.07 24.04
CA PRO A 397 13.27 38.05 23.66
C PRO A 397 13.85 36.64 23.69
N ALA A 398 14.85 36.37 22.86
CA ALA A 398 15.42 35.02 22.71
C ALA A 398 15.95 34.46 24.04
N THR A 399 16.43 35.33 24.93
CA THR A 399 16.92 35.02 26.27
C THR A 399 15.88 34.38 27.19
N ASN A 400 14.58 34.50 26.90
CA ASN A 400 13.53 33.80 27.67
C ASN A 400 13.49 32.30 27.35
N CYS A 401 13.96 31.89 26.16
CA CYS A 401 13.82 30.52 25.67
C CYS A 401 14.88 29.59 26.30
N PRO A 402 14.49 28.51 27.00
CA PRO A 402 15.42 27.66 27.74
C PRO A 402 16.30 26.77 26.85
N VAL A 403 15.99 26.65 25.56
CA VAL A 403 16.69 25.79 24.61
C VAL A 403 17.49 26.59 23.57
N MET A 404 17.76 27.87 23.79
CA MET A 404 18.65 28.62 22.90
C MET A 404 20.06 28.04 22.90
N ASP A 405 20.65 27.89 21.72
CA ASP A 405 22.05 27.53 21.55
C ASP A 405 22.94 28.74 21.86
N GLU A 406 24.09 28.53 22.47
CA GLU A 406 25.05 29.62 22.79
C GLU A 406 25.52 30.38 21.54
N ALA A 407 25.49 29.74 20.37
CA ALA A 407 25.84 30.35 19.09
C ALA A 407 24.71 31.16 18.43
N TRP A 408 23.52 31.30 19.06
CA TRP A 408 22.36 32.00 18.47
C TRP A 408 22.65 33.44 18.04
N SER A 409 23.62 34.11 18.68
CA SER A 409 24.07 35.45 18.31
C SER A 409 25.53 35.50 17.84
N SER A 410 26.06 34.39 17.29
CA SER A 410 27.40 34.32 16.73
C SER A 410 27.52 35.15 15.44
N PRO A 411 28.44 36.14 15.36
CA PRO A 411 28.66 36.92 14.13
C PRO A 411 29.10 36.07 12.94
N ASN A 412 29.77 34.94 13.19
CA ASN A 412 30.21 34.01 12.16
C ASN A 412 29.12 33.01 11.75
N GLY A 413 28.03 32.90 12.52
CA GLY A 413 27.02 31.87 12.34
C GLY A 413 27.50 30.47 12.74
N VAL A 414 26.74 29.45 12.33
CA VAL A 414 27.03 28.02 12.53
C VAL A 414 27.11 27.28 11.19
N PRO A 415 28.00 26.28 11.02
CA PRO A 415 28.07 25.52 9.78
C PRO A 415 26.86 24.59 9.64
N ILE A 416 26.20 24.56 8.48
CA ILE A 416 25.05 23.71 8.20
C ILE A 416 25.52 22.33 7.70
N ASP A 417 25.01 21.28 8.33
CA ASP A 417 25.32 19.88 7.99
C ASP A 417 24.21 19.23 7.16
N ALA A 418 22.96 19.64 7.36
CA ALA A 418 21.82 19.16 6.59
C ALA A 418 20.70 20.19 6.44
N PHE A 419 19.93 20.06 5.37
CA PHE A 419 18.63 20.70 5.18
C PHE A 419 17.49 19.71 5.36
N LEU A 420 16.41 20.15 6.01
CA LEU A 420 15.14 19.43 6.07
C LEU A 420 14.05 20.24 5.37
N LEU A 421 13.43 19.63 4.37
CA LEU A 421 12.28 20.15 3.64
C LEU A 421 11.04 19.42 4.13
N GLY A 422 10.12 20.12 4.77
CA GLY A 422 8.95 19.52 5.42
C GLY A 422 7.67 20.16 4.94
N GLY A 423 6.71 19.33 4.54
CA GLY A 423 5.39 19.75 4.09
C GLY A 423 4.28 18.91 4.73
N ARG A 424 3.05 19.40 4.64
CA ARG A 424 1.86 18.68 5.12
C ARG A 424 1.13 18.08 3.93
N ARG A 425 1.40 16.80 3.66
CA ARG A 425 0.74 15.97 2.65
C ARG A 425 0.33 14.67 3.32
N SER A 426 -0.96 14.38 3.35
CA SER A 426 -1.47 13.21 4.07
C SER A 426 -1.07 11.85 3.48
N THR A 427 -0.70 11.76 2.20
CA THR A 427 -0.60 10.47 1.48
C THR A 427 0.75 10.16 0.81
N THR A 428 1.35 11.09 0.05
CA THR A 428 2.40 10.77 -0.94
C THR A 428 3.85 10.73 -0.42
N VAL A 429 4.25 11.65 0.45
CA VAL A 429 5.66 11.83 0.84
C VAL A 429 6.02 10.86 1.97
N PRO A 430 7.12 10.08 1.87
CA PRO A 430 7.54 9.18 2.95
C PRO A 430 7.99 9.96 4.19
N LEU A 431 8.05 9.30 5.34
CA LEU A 431 8.43 9.91 6.63
C LEU A 431 9.75 10.68 6.53
N VAL A 432 10.75 10.10 5.85
CA VAL A 432 12.01 10.76 5.52
C VAL A 432 12.62 10.17 4.24
N ALA A 433 13.16 11.03 3.38
CA ALA A 433 13.95 10.65 2.22
C ALA A 433 15.11 11.64 2.00
N GLN A 434 16.33 11.14 1.84
CA GLN A 434 17.48 11.94 1.42
C GLN A 434 17.42 12.21 -0.09
N ALA A 435 17.70 13.43 -0.51
CA ALA A 435 17.85 13.77 -1.92
C ALA A 435 19.08 13.06 -2.55
N LEU A 436 18.98 12.69 -3.83
CA LEU A 436 20.03 12.00 -4.57
C LEU A 436 21.23 12.91 -4.91
N SER A 437 21.02 14.22 -4.96
CA SER A 437 22.03 15.26 -5.22
C SER A 437 21.55 16.60 -4.67
N TRP A 438 22.42 17.62 -4.67
CA TRP A 438 22.02 18.99 -4.33
C TRP A 438 20.91 19.49 -5.26
N GLU A 439 21.08 19.32 -6.57
CA GLU A 439 20.06 19.71 -7.57
C GLU A 439 18.72 19.00 -7.35
N HIS A 440 18.74 17.72 -7.00
CA HIS A 440 17.52 16.99 -6.62
C HIS A 440 16.91 17.59 -5.35
N GLY A 441 17.72 17.95 -4.36
CA GLY A 441 17.26 18.66 -3.15
C GLY A 441 16.62 20.01 -3.46
N VAL A 442 17.21 20.78 -4.38
CA VAL A 442 16.66 22.05 -4.85
C VAL A 442 15.34 21.84 -5.58
N PHE A 443 15.23 20.80 -6.42
CA PHE A 443 13.97 20.41 -7.04
C PHE A 443 12.89 20.07 -6.00
N LEU A 444 13.20 19.26 -4.99
CA LEU A 444 12.25 18.92 -3.91
C LEU A 444 11.80 20.17 -3.13
N GLY A 445 12.71 21.14 -2.94
CA GLY A 445 12.39 22.45 -2.38
C GLY A 445 11.46 23.26 -3.29
N ALA A 446 11.72 23.27 -4.59
CA ALA A 446 10.93 23.99 -5.59
C ALA A 446 9.49 23.48 -5.68
N VAL A 447 9.27 22.17 -5.48
CA VAL A 447 7.94 21.54 -5.54
C VAL A 447 7.32 21.29 -4.17
N LEU A 448 7.87 21.88 -3.10
CA LEU A 448 7.35 21.71 -1.74
C LEU A 448 5.85 22.08 -1.68
N SER A 449 5.05 21.25 -1.01
CA SER A 449 3.60 21.40 -0.91
C SER A 449 3.14 21.28 0.54
N SER A 450 2.09 22.03 0.89
CA SER A 450 1.42 21.92 2.18
C SER A 450 -0.08 22.14 2.04
N GLU A 451 -0.87 21.36 2.78
CA GLU A 451 -2.31 21.58 2.98
C GLU A 451 -2.56 22.90 3.74
N THR A 452 -3.55 23.68 3.29
CA THR A 452 -4.01 24.91 3.95
C THR A 452 -4.63 24.61 5.32
N THR A 453 -4.39 25.49 6.28
CA THR A 453 -4.97 25.42 7.63
C THR A 453 -5.84 26.65 7.91
N HIS A 454 -6.49 26.70 9.06
CA HIS A 454 -7.29 27.86 9.51
C HIS A 454 -6.51 29.20 9.59
N ALA A 455 -5.17 29.18 9.43
CA ALA A 455 -4.30 30.35 9.49
C ALA A 455 -4.07 31.04 8.13
N THR A 456 -4.63 30.53 7.04
CA THR A 456 -4.57 31.11 5.69
C THR A 456 -5.97 31.36 5.15
N ASP A 457 -6.21 32.50 4.50
CA ASP A 457 -7.50 32.80 3.86
C ASP A 457 -7.81 31.76 2.77
N GLY A 458 -8.93 31.05 2.90
CA GLY A 458 -9.40 30.03 1.95
C GLY A 458 -9.98 28.78 2.60
N ALA A 459 -10.38 27.80 1.76
CA ALA A 459 -10.83 26.49 2.22
C ALA A 459 -9.67 25.73 2.89
N THR A 460 -9.93 25.10 4.04
CA THR A 460 -8.96 24.27 4.76
C THR A 460 -8.78 22.91 4.08
N GLY A 461 -7.57 22.34 4.14
CA GLY A 461 -7.25 21.03 3.57
C GLY A 461 -6.90 21.02 2.07
N VAL A 462 -6.71 22.18 1.45
CA VAL A 462 -6.30 22.28 0.04
C VAL A 462 -4.77 22.30 -0.05
N ALA A 463 -4.18 21.35 -0.78
CA ALA A 463 -2.72 21.35 -1.00
C ALA A 463 -2.32 22.51 -1.93
N LYS A 464 -1.41 23.36 -1.46
CA LYS A 464 -0.82 24.46 -2.25
C LYS A 464 0.69 24.31 -2.31
N ARG A 465 1.26 24.52 -3.51
CA ARG A 465 2.71 24.59 -3.73
C ARG A 465 3.28 25.88 -3.14
N ASP A 466 4.26 25.72 -2.27
CA ASP A 466 4.99 26.78 -1.58
C ASP A 466 6.50 26.50 -1.66
N PRO A 467 7.13 26.77 -2.82
CA PRO A 467 8.56 26.56 -3.05
C PRO A 467 9.41 27.06 -1.88
N PHE A 468 10.20 26.17 -1.29
CA PHE A 468 11.05 26.45 -0.13
C PHE A 468 10.35 27.14 1.05
N ALA A 469 9.02 27.02 1.16
CA ALA A 469 8.23 27.78 2.14
C ALA A 469 8.49 29.30 2.07
N PHE A 470 8.89 29.79 0.88
CA PHE A 470 9.47 31.11 0.67
C PHE A 470 8.66 31.95 -0.35
N ARG A 471 7.65 31.38 -1.01
CA ARG A 471 6.95 32.05 -2.12
C ARG A 471 6.34 33.39 -1.72
N SER A 472 5.76 33.47 -0.53
CA SER A 472 5.14 34.70 0.01
C SER A 472 6.15 35.76 0.46
N PHE A 473 7.45 35.49 0.32
CA PHE A 473 8.58 36.31 0.76
C PHE A 473 9.58 36.61 -0.36
N LEU A 474 9.28 36.21 -1.59
CA LEU A 474 10.19 36.40 -2.70
C LEU A 474 10.03 37.80 -3.30
N GLY A 475 11.12 38.57 -3.32
CA GLY A 475 11.17 39.94 -3.85
C GLY A 475 11.51 40.05 -5.35
N TYR A 476 11.71 38.92 -6.04
CA TYR A 476 12.09 38.82 -7.45
C TYR A 476 11.55 37.51 -8.07
N ARG A 477 11.85 37.21 -9.34
CA ARG A 477 11.28 36.04 -10.03
C ARG A 477 11.69 34.70 -9.39
N LEU A 478 10.74 33.77 -9.31
CA LEU A 478 10.96 32.42 -8.75
C LEU A 478 12.02 31.62 -9.51
N GLY A 479 12.08 31.72 -10.85
CA GLY A 479 13.11 31.03 -11.63
C GLY A 479 14.53 31.46 -11.25
N ASP A 480 14.75 32.76 -11.05
CA ASP A 480 16.05 33.32 -10.66
C ASP A 480 16.44 32.88 -9.23
N TYR A 481 15.46 32.73 -8.33
CA TYR A 481 15.68 32.22 -6.97
C TYR A 481 16.12 30.75 -6.98
N LEU A 482 15.46 29.93 -7.81
CA LEU A 482 15.87 28.52 -7.99
C LEU A 482 17.24 28.42 -8.64
N GLN A 483 17.58 29.31 -9.57
CA GLN A 483 18.92 29.38 -10.16
C GLN A 483 19.96 29.73 -9.09
N HIS A 484 19.66 30.68 -8.20
CA HIS A 484 20.57 31.06 -7.12
C HIS A 484 20.90 29.87 -6.19
N TRP A 485 19.91 29.04 -5.84
CA TRP A 485 20.13 27.78 -5.12
C TRP A 485 21.04 26.81 -5.88
N GLY A 486 20.90 26.73 -7.20
CA GLY A 486 21.78 25.96 -8.08
C GLY A 486 23.22 26.48 -8.04
N ASP A 487 23.41 27.78 -8.20
CA ASP A 487 24.72 28.44 -8.18
C ASP A 487 25.41 28.32 -6.82
N MET A 488 24.65 28.38 -5.72
CA MET A 488 25.14 28.09 -4.38
C MET A 488 25.66 26.64 -4.29
N GLY A 489 24.91 25.67 -4.81
CA GLY A 489 25.34 24.27 -4.85
C GLY A 489 26.65 24.06 -5.60
N GLN A 490 26.79 24.71 -6.76
CA GLN A 490 28.03 24.66 -7.54
C GLN A 490 29.22 25.24 -6.78
N ARG A 491 29.04 26.36 -6.08
CA ARG A 491 30.09 26.99 -5.25
C ARG A 491 30.49 26.13 -4.06
N LEU A 492 29.54 25.46 -3.42
CA LEU A 492 29.81 24.57 -2.28
C LEU A 492 30.48 23.25 -2.71
N GLY A 493 30.13 22.73 -3.90
CA GLY A 493 30.67 21.47 -4.42
C GLY A 493 30.50 20.31 -3.43
N ARG A 494 31.60 19.63 -3.09
CA ARG A 494 31.59 18.52 -2.11
C ARG A 494 31.23 18.94 -0.68
N HIS A 495 31.28 20.24 -0.38
CA HIS A 495 30.94 20.79 0.94
C HIS A 495 29.45 21.15 1.05
N ALA A 496 28.65 20.87 0.02
CA ALA A 496 27.21 21.06 0.04
C ALA A 496 26.56 20.16 1.13
N PRO A 497 25.72 20.73 2.01
CA PRO A 497 24.98 19.96 2.99
C PRO A 497 24.05 18.91 2.34
N LEU A 498 23.78 17.81 3.04
CA LEU A 498 22.78 16.84 2.56
C LEU A 498 21.37 17.42 2.72
N VAL A 499 20.52 17.19 1.71
CA VAL A 499 19.12 17.63 1.73
C VAL A 499 18.21 16.45 1.97
N PHE A 500 17.23 16.61 2.85
CA PHE A 500 16.24 15.59 3.20
C PHE A 500 14.84 16.16 3.08
N GLN A 501 13.90 15.38 2.55
CA GLN A 501 12.48 15.65 2.62
C GLN A 501 11.86 14.84 3.74
N VAL A 502 10.96 15.43 4.53
CA VAL A 502 10.29 14.80 5.68
C VAL A 502 8.78 15.03 5.64
N ASN A 503 8.02 14.06 6.16
CA ASN A 503 6.58 14.16 6.31
C ASN A 503 6.09 13.51 7.61
N PHE A 504 5.90 14.33 8.64
CA PHE A 504 5.38 13.89 9.94
C PHE A 504 3.85 13.82 10.01
N PHE A 505 3.15 14.14 8.91
CA PHE A 505 1.69 14.32 8.87
C PHE A 505 0.98 13.26 8.03
N ARG A 506 1.65 12.14 7.73
CA ARG A 506 1.07 11.03 6.97
C ARG A 506 -0.08 10.38 7.76
N ARG A 507 -1.18 10.06 7.08
CA ARG A 507 -2.40 9.47 7.66
C ARG A 507 -2.68 8.10 7.08
N ASP A 508 -3.39 7.27 7.84
CA ASP A 508 -3.92 6.02 7.30
C ASP A 508 -5.10 6.31 6.36
N SER A 509 -5.15 5.64 5.21
CA SER A 509 -6.28 5.72 4.28
C SER A 509 -7.47 4.87 4.72
N ALA A 510 -7.27 3.91 5.63
CA ALA A 510 -8.26 2.91 6.03
C ALA A 510 -8.89 3.13 7.43
N ALA A 511 -8.41 4.10 8.21
CA ALA A 511 -8.90 4.37 9.56
C ALA A 511 -9.00 5.89 9.78
N ASP A 512 -10.20 6.37 10.15
CA ASP A 512 -10.58 7.62 10.86
C ASP A 512 -9.83 8.97 10.62
N GLY A 513 -8.83 9.03 9.74
CA GLY A 513 -7.95 10.17 9.52
C GLY A 513 -6.81 10.31 10.54
N ALA A 514 -6.50 9.32 11.38
CA ALA A 514 -5.41 9.41 12.36
C ALA A 514 -4.01 9.51 11.71
N TYR A 515 -3.11 10.24 12.37
CA TYR A 515 -1.71 10.33 11.96
C TYR A 515 -0.97 9.04 12.30
N LEU A 516 -0.18 8.54 11.34
CA LEU A 516 0.64 7.33 11.52
C LEU A 516 1.87 7.56 12.39
N TRP A 517 2.38 8.80 12.43
CA TRP A 517 3.54 9.15 13.25
C TRP A 517 3.08 9.73 14.61
N PRO A 518 3.70 9.36 15.75
CA PRO A 518 3.18 9.69 17.08
C PRO A 518 3.27 11.17 17.45
N GLY A 519 4.08 11.96 16.72
CA GLY A 519 4.12 13.42 16.83
C GLY A 519 5.51 14.01 17.11
N PHE A 520 5.53 15.28 17.50
CA PHE A 520 6.73 16.15 17.46
C PHE A 520 7.90 15.70 18.36
N GLY A 521 7.64 15.15 19.56
CA GLY A 521 8.73 14.69 20.44
C GLY A 521 9.55 13.54 19.84
N ASP A 522 8.91 12.73 18.99
CA ASP A 522 9.52 11.58 18.34
C ASP A 522 10.16 11.94 16.99
N ASN A 523 9.97 13.16 16.48
CA ASN A 523 10.68 13.63 15.28
C ASN A 523 12.21 13.57 15.46
N ALA A 524 12.70 13.73 16.69
CA ALA A 524 14.11 13.52 17.04
C ALA A 524 14.66 12.15 16.59
N ARG A 525 13.83 11.12 16.45
CA ARG A 525 14.22 9.78 15.99
C ARG A 525 14.57 9.76 14.51
N VAL A 526 13.85 10.55 13.71
CA VAL A 526 14.19 10.82 12.32
C VAL A 526 15.48 11.66 12.25
N LEU A 527 15.64 12.65 13.13
CA LEU A 527 16.85 13.48 13.18
C LEU A 527 18.10 12.72 13.57
N LYS A 528 17.98 11.75 14.49
CA LYS A 528 19.04 10.81 14.82
C LYS A 528 19.54 10.10 13.56
N TRP A 529 18.63 9.56 12.75
CA TRP A 529 18.98 8.91 11.49
C TRP A 529 19.61 9.90 10.49
N VAL A 530 19.08 11.13 10.37
CA VAL A 530 19.68 12.18 9.52
C VAL A 530 21.13 12.48 9.92
N CYS A 531 21.40 12.66 11.22
CA CYS A 531 22.75 12.93 11.72
C CYS A 531 23.70 11.75 11.44
N GLN A 532 23.25 10.52 11.70
CA GLN A 532 24.00 9.31 11.39
C GLN A 532 24.26 9.18 9.88
N ARG A 533 23.31 9.59 9.03
CA ARG A 533 23.43 9.53 7.58
C ARG A 533 24.45 10.53 7.05
N VAL A 534 24.47 11.76 7.59
CA VAL A 534 25.49 12.79 7.30
C VAL A 534 26.89 12.27 7.63
N ARG A 535 27.03 11.49 8.70
CA ARG A 535 28.31 10.87 9.10
C ARG A 535 28.67 9.60 8.32
N GLY A 536 27.75 9.06 7.52
CA GLY A 536 27.95 7.78 6.83
C GLY A 536 27.87 6.54 7.73
N GLU A 537 27.23 6.65 8.89
CA GLU A 537 27.11 5.55 9.88
C GLU A 537 25.94 4.60 9.60
N VAL A 538 24.94 5.05 8.83
CA VAL A 538 23.74 4.26 8.48
C VAL A 538 23.51 4.25 6.98
N GLY A 539 22.95 3.13 6.49
CA GLY A 539 22.56 2.94 5.11
C GLY A 539 21.19 3.53 4.76
N ALA A 540 20.81 3.37 3.49
CA ALA A 540 19.50 3.73 2.96
C ALA A 540 19.22 2.92 1.69
N ARG A 541 17.95 2.60 1.43
CA ARG A 541 17.51 2.02 0.15
C ARG A 541 17.23 3.12 -0.86
N ARG A 542 17.70 2.93 -2.09
CA ARG A 542 17.42 3.86 -3.21
C ARG A 542 16.02 3.60 -3.78
N THR A 543 15.24 4.66 -3.94
CA THR A 543 13.92 4.68 -4.59
C THR A 543 13.90 5.74 -5.69
N ALA A 544 12.81 5.81 -6.47
CA ALA A 544 12.59 6.89 -7.43
C ALA A 544 12.60 8.30 -6.80
N VAL A 545 12.22 8.43 -5.52
CA VAL A 545 12.00 9.74 -4.85
C VAL A 545 13.16 10.15 -3.92
N GLY A 546 14.17 9.29 -3.73
CA GLY A 546 15.31 9.57 -2.86
C GLY A 546 15.93 8.32 -2.22
N LEU A 547 16.74 8.51 -1.19
CA LEU A 547 17.24 7.42 -0.34
C LEU A 547 16.41 7.36 0.95
N VAL A 548 15.73 6.26 1.18
CA VAL A 548 14.82 6.04 2.32
C VAL A 548 15.49 5.08 3.32
N PRO A 549 15.34 5.26 4.65
CA PRO A 549 15.85 4.28 5.62
C PRO A 549 15.18 2.91 5.46
N HIS A 550 15.78 1.87 6.05
CA HIS A 550 15.00 0.68 6.43
C HIS A 550 14.35 0.91 7.80
N ALA A 551 13.20 0.28 8.05
CA ALA A 551 12.54 0.35 9.36
C ALA A 551 13.41 -0.14 10.53
N ARG A 552 14.44 -0.98 10.24
CA ARG A 552 15.43 -1.41 11.24
C ARG A 552 16.39 -0.32 11.69
N ASP A 553 16.61 0.70 10.84
CA ASP A 553 17.57 1.78 11.07
C ASP A 553 16.93 2.96 11.83
N LEU A 554 15.61 2.93 12.04
CA LEU A 554 14.90 3.89 12.88
C LEU A 554 14.75 3.36 14.31
N ASP A 555 14.94 4.25 15.29
CA ASP A 555 14.73 3.95 16.70
C ASP A 555 13.24 3.99 17.03
N LEU A 556 12.61 2.83 17.14
CA LEU A 556 11.18 2.68 17.46
C LEU A 556 10.94 2.33 18.93
N THR A 557 11.97 2.41 19.78
CA THR A 557 11.89 1.97 21.17
C THR A 557 10.83 2.75 21.94
N GLY A 558 9.84 2.04 22.49
CA GLY A 558 8.76 2.62 23.27
C GLY A 558 7.60 3.23 22.45
N LEU A 559 7.62 3.08 21.12
CA LEU A 559 6.49 3.46 20.27
C LEU A 559 5.56 2.28 20.04
N ASP A 560 4.25 2.53 20.03
CA ASP A 560 3.23 1.57 19.60
C ASP A 560 3.15 1.54 18.06
N LEU A 561 4.29 1.26 17.41
CA LEU A 561 4.44 1.18 15.96
C LEU A 561 5.22 -0.08 15.59
N SER A 562 4.59 -0.96 14.82
CA SER A 562 5.28 -2.14 14.29
C SER A 562 6.28 -1.74 13.20
N ARG A 563 7.38 -2.50 13.07
CA ARG A 563 8.34 -2.29 11.96
C ARG A 563 7.69 -2.41 10.59
N GLU A 564 6.66 -3.25 10.49
CA GLU A 564 5.87 -3.43 9.28
C GLU A 564 5.09 -2.17 8.92
N VAL A 565 4.40 -1.53 9.87
CA VAL A 565 3.73 -0.24 9.64
C VAL A 565 4.75 0.82 9.23
N VAL A 566 5.93 0.83 9.83
CA VAL A 566 6.99 1.77 9.44
C VAL A 566 7.46 1.52 8.01
N GLU A 567 7.79 0.28 7.63
CA GLU A 567 8.27 -0.03 6.28
C GLU A 567 7.19 0.17 5.21
N ASN A 568 5.99 -0.39 5.44
CA ASN A 568 4.93 -0.50 4.44
C ASN A 568 4.01 0.74 4.40
N LYS A 569 3.93 1.52 5.50
CA LYS A 569 3.07 2.71 5.56
C LYS A 569 3.77 4.02 5.86
N LEU A 570 4.96 4.07 6.48
CA LEU A 570 5.64 5.36 6.70
C LEU A 570 6.75 5.59 5.68
N LEU A 571 7.49 4.54 5.31
CA LEU A 571 8.62 4.59 4.39
C LEU A 571 8.28 4.15 2.96
N ALA A 572 7.09 3.60 2.73
CA ALA A 572 6.66 3.18 1.41
C ALA A 572 6.55 4.35 0.42
N VAL A 573 6.95 4.07 -0.82
CA VAL A 573 6.87 4.97 -1.97
C VAL A 573 5.92 4.33 -2.98
N ASN A 574 4.73 4.92 -3.15
CA ASN A 574 3.75 4.43 -4.10
C ASN A 574 3.95 5.12 -5.46
N ALA A 575 4.41 4.37 -6.46
CA ALA A 575 4.73 4.94 -7.76
C ALA A 575 3.52 5.53 -8.50
N HIS A 576 2.31 4.97 -8.30
CA HIS A 576 1.08 5.52 -8.88
C HIS A 576 0.72 6.89 -8.28
N GLU A 577 0.76 7.00 -6.94
CA GLU A 577 0.48 8.28 -6.26
C GLU A 577 1.51 9.36 -6.64
N TRP A 578 2.78 8.97 -6.77
CA TRP A 578 3.84 9.88 -7.20
C TRP A 578 3.74 10.28 -8.67
N MET A 579 3.17 9.45 -9.55
CA MET A 579 2.87 9.84 -10.94
C MET A 579 1.77 10.90 -11.01
N GLU A 580 0.73 10.80 -10.18
CA GLU A 580 -0.28 11.88 -10.07
C GLU A 580 0.34 13.16 -9.49
N GLU A 581 1.20 13.03 -8.49
CA GLU A 581 1.95 14.15 -7.93
C GLU A 581 2.84 14.82 -9.00
N CYS A 582 3.49 14.06 -9.89
CA CYS A 582 4.28 14.58 -11.00
C CYS A 582 3.45 15.44 -11.96
N LYS A 583 2.17 15.09 -12.21
CA LYS A 583 1.28 15.92 -13.05
C LYS A 583 1.04 17.28 -12.44
N ASP A 584 0.80 17.32 -11.12
CA ASP A 584 0.63 18.58 -10.39
C ASP A 584 1.93 19.41 -10.36
N MET A 585 3.08 18.76 -10.12
CA MET A 585 4.40 19.40 -10.20
C MET A 585 4.64 20.00 -11.59
N LYS A 586 4.32 19.26 -12.65
CA LYS A 586 4.47 19.72 -14.04
C LYS A 586 3.61 20.92 -14.35
N LYS A 587 2.35 20.90 -13.90
CA LYS A 587 1.42 22.02 -14.04
C LYS A 587 1.94 23.27 -13.33
N PHE A 588 2.44 23.12 -12.11
CA PHE A 588 3.02 24.22 -11.34
C PHE A 588 4.28 24.78 -12.00
N LEU A 589 5.26 23.92 -12.32
CA LEU A 589 6.53 24.33 -12.90
C LEU A 589 6.38 24.92 -14.31
N GLY A 590 5.36 24.50 -15.07
CA GLY A 590 5.04 25.09 -16.37
C GLY A 590 4.61 26.56 -16.31
N GLY A 591 4.20 27.07 -15.14
CA GLY A 591 3.90 28.48 -14.90
C GLY A 591 5.05 29.28 -14.30
N VAL A 592 6.23 28.69 -14.11
CA VAL A 592 7.40 29.37 -13.52
C VAL A 592 8.24 29.99 -14.63
N GLU A 593 8.30 31.31 -14.64
CA GLU A 593 9.17 32.08 -15.55
C GLU A 593 10.65 31.74 -15.33
N SER A 594 11.42 31.61 -16.41
CA SER A 594 12.86 31.35 -16.37
C SER A 594 13.26 30.12 -15.54
N LEU A 595 12.45 29.06 -15.56
CA LEU A 595 12.72 27.83 -14.81
C LEU A 595 14.11 27.24 -15.17
N PRO A 596 15.01 27.03 -14.18
CA PRO A 596 16.32 26.45 -14.46
C PRO A 596 16.24 25.06 -15.08
N GLY A 597 17.07 24.81 -16.10
CA GLY A 597 17.08 23.54 -16.83
C GLY A 597 17.32 22.32 -15.93
N PHE A 598 18.13 22.46 -14.88
CA PHE A 598 18.38 21.37 -13.93
C PHE A 598 17.11 20.99 -13.16
N VAL A 599 16.28 21.97 -12.74
CA VAL A 599 15.01 21.71 -12.02
C VAL A 599 14.03 20.96 -12.93
N ALA A 600 13.88 21.41 -14.18
CA ALA A 600 13.04 20.72 -15.16
C ALA A 600 13.51 19.27 -15.41
N SER A 601 14.83 19.06 -15.49
CA SER A 601 15.41 17.73 -15.71
C SER A 601 15.16 16.76 -14.56
N GLN A 602 15.09 17.24 -13.31
CA GLN A 602 14.79 16.40 -12.14
C GLN A 602 13.36 15.86 -12.20
N LEU A 603 12.37 16.66 -12.62
CA LEU A 603 11.00 16.18 -12.82
C LEU A 603 10.95 15.08 -13.89
N THR A 604 11.60 15.29 -15.04
CA THR A 604 11.65 14.26 -16.10
C THR A 604 12.37 12.98 -15.63
N THR A 605 13.41 13.11 -14.82
CA THR A 605 14.14 11.97 -14.25
C THR A 605 13.27 11.20 -13.27
N LEU A 606 12.54 11.90 -12.41
CA LEU A 606 11.57 11.33 -11.47
C LEU A 606 10.46 10.60 -12.23
N GLU A 607 9.82 11.24 -13.21
CA GLU A 607 8.80 10.61 -14.08
C GLU A 607 9.33 9.33 -14.72
N LYS A 608 10.55 9.35 -15.27
CA LYS A 608 11.18 8.14 -15.86
C LYS A 608 11.46 7.06 -14.84
N SER A 609 11.97 7.40 -13.65
CA SER A 609 12.25 6.42 -12.60
C SER A 609 10.97 5.80 -12.03
N LEU A 610 9.92 6.60 -11.84
CA LEU A 610 8.60 6.11 -11.44
C LEU A 610 7.96 5.27 -12.52
N GLN A 611 8.05 5.69 -13.79
CA GLN A 611 7.61 4.88 -14.92
C GLN A 611 8.37 3.56 -14.96
N LEU A 612 9.68 3.56 -14.74
CA LEU A 612 10.51 2.35 -14.65
C LEU A 612 10.09 1.45 -13.49
N GLU A 613 9.74 1.99 -12.32
CA GLU A 613 9.20 1.22 -11.19
C GLU A 613 7.81 0.65 -11.50
N LEU A 614 6.93 1.43 -12.14
CA LEU A 614 5.63 0.97 -12.64
C LEU A 614 5.78 -0.07 -13.75
N THR A 615 6.89 -0.03 -14.50
CA THR A 615 7.25 -1.00 -15.53
C THR A 615 8.28 -2.02 -15.06
N LYS A 616 8.59 -2.15 -13.76
CA LYS A 616 9.36 -3.29 -13.23
C LYS A 616 8.43 -4.50 -13.25
N VAL A 617 8.14 -4.93 -14.46
CA VAL A 617 7.55 -6.21 -14.77
C VAL A 617 8.65 -7.25 -14.57
N PRO A 618 8.37 -8.36 -13.87
CA PRO A 618 9.38 -9.35 -13.47
C PRO A 618 9.90 -10.22 -14.63
N THR A 619 9.69 -9.81 -15.88
CA THR A 619 10.09 -10.54 -17.09
C THR A 619 10.53 -9.57 -18.19
N THR A 620 11.46 -10.03 -19.02
CA THR A 620 11.88 -9.31 -20.23
C THR A 620 11.25 -9.88 -21.51
N ASP A 621 10.44 -10.93 -21.40
CA ASP A 621 9.78 -11.58 -22.53
C ASP A 621 8.70 -10.67 -23.13
N ARG A 622 8.96 -10.20 -24.36
CA ARG A 622 8.06 -9.26 -25.03
C ARG A 622 6.69 -9.86 -25.34
N ALA A 623 6.59 -11.16 -25.61
CA ALA A 623 5.31 -11.80 -25.91
C ALA A 623 4.40 -11.82 -24.68
N ILE A 624 4.96 -12.08 -23.50
CA ILE A 624 4.21 -11.99 -22.23
C ILE A 624 3.75 -10.55 -22.01
N LEU A 625 4.65 -9.58 -22.15
CA LEU A 625 4.32 -8.17 -21.92
C LEU A 625 3.26 -7.64 -22.88
N ASP A 626 3.35 -7.97 -24.17
CA ASP A 626 2.36 -7.59 -25.17
C ASP A 626 0.99 -8.22 -24.88
N TRP A 627 0.96 -9.49 -24.45
CA TRP A 627 -0.28 -10.15 -24.07
C TRP A 627 -0.91 -9.52 -22.82
N VAL A 628 -0.13 -9.25 -21.77
CA VAL A 628 -0.60 -8.55 -20.56
C VAL A 628 -1.12 -7.15 -20.93
N GLU A 629 -0.37 -6.37 -21.71
CA GLU A 629 -0.76 -5.02 -22.13
C GLU A 629 -2.06 -5.02 -22.95
N SER A 630 -2.20 -5.98 -23.88
CA SER A 630 -3.45 -6.16 -24.64
C SER A 630 -4.64 -6.53 -23.75
N THR A 631 -4.39 -7.35 -22.73
CA THR A 631 -5.42 -7.76 -21.76
C THR A 631 -5.81 -6.60 -20.84
N VAL A 632 -4.86 -5.77 -20.41
CA VAL A 632 -5.13 -4.54 -19.64
C VAL A 632 -6.01 -3.59 -20.46
N ARG A 633 -5.71 -3.37 -21.75
CA ARG A 633 -6.53 -2.55 -22.64
C ARG A 633 -7.96 -3.08 -22.79
N LEU A 634 -8.12 -4.39 -22.89
CA LEU A 634 -9.43 -5.04 -23.01
C LEU A 634 -10.21 -4.94 -21.69
N CYS A 635 -9.63 -5.43 -20.59
CA CYS A 635 -10.33 -5.62 -19.32
C CYS A 635 -10.47 -4.33 -18.49
N LYS A 636 -9.61 -3.32 -18.74
CA LYS A 636 -9.60 -1.99 -18.09
C LYS A 636 -9.57 -2.05 -16.55
N PRO A 637 -8.59 -2.75 -15.93
CA PRO A 637 -8.44 -2.76 -14.48
C PRO A 637 -7.93 -1.41 -13.93
N ASP A 638 -8.13 -1.16 -12.65
CA ASP A 638 -7.64 0.05 -11.97
C ASP A 638 -6.15 -0.05 -11.62
N ALA A 639 -5.68 -1.28 -11.38
CA ALA A 639 -4.29 -1.59 -11.06
C ALA A 639 -3.89 -2.95 -11.65
N VAL A 640 -2.59 -3.14 -11.87
CA VAL A 640 -2.00 -4.41 -12.29
C VAL A 640 -0.97 -4.84 -11.26
N ARG A 641 -1.06 -6.08 -10.77
CA ARG A 641 -0.12 -6.66 -9.80
C ARG A 641 0.47 -7.95 -10.35
N TRP A 642 1.79 -8.03 -10.38
CA TRP A 642 2.50 -9.28 -10.64
C TRP A 642 2.68 -10.03 -9.33
N CYS A 643 2.16 -11.24 -9.26
CA CYS A 643 2.19 -12.02 -8.04
C CYS A 643 3.53 -12.77 -7.92
N ASP A 644 4.25 -12.51 -6.83
CA ASP A 644 5.59 -13.05 -6.58
C ASP A 644 5.59 -14.42 -5.92
N GLY A 645 4.46 -14.82 -5.33
CA GLY A 645 4.29 -16.10 -4.66
C GLY A 645 5.00 -16.19 -3.31
N SER A 646 5.37 -15.06 -2.71
CA SER A 646 5.90 -14.97 -1.35
C SER A 646 4.84 -15.30 -0.30
N GLU A 647 5.28 -15.62 0.92
CA GLU A 647 4.36 -15.80 2.05
C GLU A 647 3.79 -14.46 2.52
N GLU A 648 4.56 -13.38 2.38
CA GLU A 648 4.14 -12.01 2.64
C GLU A 648 2.96 -11.61 1.75
N GLU A 649 3.06 -11.85 0.43
CA GLU A 649 1.95 -11.64 -0.51
C GLU A 649 0.72 -12.47 -0.14
N TYR A 650 0.91 -13.75 0.22
CA TYR A 650 -0.20 -14.61 0.62
C TYR A 650 -0.94 -14.07 1.84
N HIS A 651 -0.22 -13.63 2.88
CA HIS A 651 -0.83 -13.08 4.09
C HIS A 651 -1.51 -11.72 3.83
N GLU A 652 -0.88 -10.84 3.05
CA GLU A 652 -1.45 -9.56 2.64
C GLU A 652 -2.79 -9.76 1.91
N LEU A 653 -2.84 -10.68 0.94
CA LEU A 653 -4.07 -10.95 0.19
C LEU A 653 -5.13 -11.66 1.03
N CYS A 654 -4.74 -12.54 1.95
CA CYS A 654 -5.68 -13.11 2.91
C CYS A 654 -6.29 -12.04 3.84
N GLN A 655 -5.48 -11.09 4.30
CA GLN A 655 -5.96 -9.96 5.10
C GLN A 655 -6.90 -9.07 4.29
N LEU A 656 -6.54 -8.71 3.05
CA LEU A 656 -7.40 -7.97 2.14
C LEU A 656 -8.76 -8.66 1.95
N LEU A 657 -8.77 -9.99 1.81
CA LEU A 657 -10.01 -10.76 1.68
C LEU A 657 -10.84 -10.75 2.98
N CYS A 658 -10.22 -10.66 4.15
CA CYS A 658 -10.92 -10.43 5.42
C CYS A 658 -11.52 -9.03 5.49
N GLU A 659 -10.78 -8.00 5.09
CA GLU A 659 -11.26 -6.60 5.04
C GLU A 659 -12.43 -6.45 4.06
N LYS A 660 -12.44 -7.22 2.98
CA LYS A 660 -13.54 -7.30 2.00
C LYS A 660 -14.70 -8.21 2.43
N GLU A 661 -14.64 -8.80 3.62
CA GLU A 661 -15.62 -9.78 4.15
C GLU A 661 -15.79 -11.03 3.26
N THR A 662 -14.89 -11.27 2.31
CA THR A 662 -14.84 -12.53 1.54
C THR A 662 -14.35 -13.68 2.42
N PHE A 663 -13.36 -13.41 3.28
CA PHE A 663 -12.85 -14.35 4.27
C PHE A 663 -13.29 -14.01 5.68
N VAL A 664 -13.64 -15.05 6.42
CA VAL A 664 -13.67 -15.07 7.88
C VAL A 664 -12.39 -15.74 8.36
N LYS A 665 -11.57 -15.03 9.15
CA LYS A 665 -10.40 -15.64 9.78
C LYS A 665 -10.85 -16.62 10.86
N LEU A 666 -10.37 -17.86 10.82
CA LEU A 666 -10.72 -18.88 11.81
C LEU A 666 -9.94 -18.67 13.11
N ASN A 667 -10.37 -19.35 14.18
CA ASN A 667 -9.71 -19.27 15.48
C ASN A 667 -8.27 -19.81 15.39
N GLU A 668 -7.30 -18.93 15.65
CA GLU A 668 -5.87 -19.23 15.51
C GLU A 668 -5.40 -20.40 16.41
N SER A 669 -6.05 -20.62 17.56
CA SER A 669 -5.70 -21.74 18.45
C SER A 669 -6.19 -23.10 17.96
N LEU A 670 -7.21 -23.12 17.09
CA LEU A 670 -7.82 -24.33 16.54
C LEU A 670 -7.36 -24.59 15.11
N ARG A 671 -7.22 -23.52 14.33
CA ARG A 671 -6.87 -23.50 12.90
C ARG A 671 -5.91 -22.35 12.59
N PRO A 672 -4.61 -22.48 12.92
CA PRO A 672 -3.63 -21.44 12.63
C PRO A 672 -3.63 -21.07 11.14
N ASN A 673 -3.52 -19.77 10.85
CA ASN A 673 -3.44 -19.21 9.49
C ASN A 673 -4.49 -19.78 8.51
N SER A 674 -5.74 -19.92 8.95
CA SER A 674 -6.80 -20.55 8.17
C SER A 674 -8.03 -19.66 8.05
N TYR A 675 -8.73 -19.80 6.93
CA TYR A 675 -9.79 -18.87 6.52
C TYR A 675 -10.99 -19.60 5.95
N LEU A 676 -12.18 -19.01 6.11
CA LEU A 676 -13.44 -19.49 5.56
C LEU A 676 -14.00 -18.49 4.55
N ALA A 677 -14.18 -18.92 3.31
CA ALA A 677 -15.00 -18.24 2.30
C ALA A 677 -16.38 -18.86 2.18
N ARG A 678 -17.37 -18.04 1.80
CA ARG A 678 -18.71 -18.50 1.43
C ARG A 678 -19.10 -17.86 0.10
N SER A 679 -19.35 -18.70 -0.90
CA SER A 679 -19.79 -18.27 -2.22
C SER A 679 -21.29 -18.03 -2.29
N THR A 680 -21.75 -17.42 -3.37
CA THR A 680 -23.19 -17.29 -3.65
C THR A 680 -23.77 -18.62 -4.12
N GLU A 681 -25.07 -18.83 -3.90
CA GLU A 681 -25.77 -20.07 -4.26
C GLU A 681 -25.68 -20.42 -5.75
N ASP A 682 -25.53 -19.42 -6.62
CA ASP A 682 -25.38 -19.61 -8.06
C ASP A 682 -23.96 -20.07 -8.46
N ASP A 683 -22.97 -19.97 -7.57
CA ASP A 683 -21.54 -20.19 -7.84
C ASP A 683 -20.90 -21.17 -6.84
N VAL A 684 -21.40 -22.41 -6.80
CA VAL A 684 -21.01 -23.45 -5.82
C VAL A 684 -20.39 -24.72 -6.44
N ALA A 685 -20.33 -24.82 -7.77
CA ALA A 685 -19.88 -26.01 -8.48
C ALA A 685 -19.38 -25.73 -9.91
N ARG A 686 -18.83 -26.76 -10.56
CA ARG A 686 -18.50 -26.73 -11.99
C ARG A 686 -19.79 -26.67 -12.82
N VAL A 687 -19.79 -25.89 -13.89
CA VAL A 687 -20.91 -25.74 -14.84
C VAL A 687 -20.56 -26.44 -16.16
N GLU A 688 -20.82 -27.75 -16.21
CA GLU A 688 -20.43 -28.59 -17.35
C GLU A 688 -21.10 -28.15 -18.67
N ASP A 689 -22.35 -27.69 -18.61
CA ASP A 689 -23.11 -27.13 -19.75
C ASP A 689 -22.53 -25.82 -20.32
N ARG A 690 -21.68 -25.14 -19.52
CA ARG A 690 -20.98 -23.90 -19.89
C ARG A 690 -19.48 -24.08 -20.07
N THR A 691 -19.03 -25.34 -20.11
CA THR A 691 -17.63 -25.69 -20.35
C THR A 691 -17.46 -26.15 -21.79
N PHE A 692 -16.58 -25.49 -22.56
CA PHE A 692 -16.42 -25.70 -24.00
C PHE A 692 -15.00 -26.15 -24.37
N ILE A 693 -14.93 -27.06 -25.36
CA ILE A 693 -13.73 -27.38 -26.12
C ILE A 693 -13.90 -26.76 -27.50
N CYS A 694 -13.18 -25.69 -27.77
CA CYS A 694 -13.22 -24.96 -29.03
C CYS A 694 -12.07 -25.42 -29.92
N SER A 695 -12.20 -26.63 -30.47
CA SER A 695 -11.33 -27.15 -31.52
C SER A 695 -11.69 -26.57 -32.89
N THR A 696 -10.77 -26.58 -33.85
CA THR A 696 -11.00 -26.07 -35.22
C THR A 696 -12.15 -26.81 -35.91
N LYS A 697 -12.25 -28.12 -35.67
CA LYS A 697 -13.35 -28.95 -36.16
C LYS A 697 -14.16 -29.51 -34.98
N LYS A 698 -15.49 -29.51 -35.13
CA LYS A 698 -16.42 -30.07 -34.14
C LYS A 698 -16.15 -31.55 -33.82
N GLU A 699 -15.75 -32.33 -34.82
CA GLU A 699 -15.45 -33.76 -34.68
C GLU A 699 -14.22 -34.05 -33.80
N ASP A 700 -13.33 -33.07 -33.63
CA ASP A 700 -12.13 -33.19 -32.80
C ASP A 700 -12.41 -32.92 -31.32
N ALA A 701 -13.49 -32.20 -30.99
CA ALA A 701 -14.04 -32.16 -29.63
C ALA A 701 -14.85 -33.45 -29.33
N GLY A 702 -15.58 -33.95 -30.33
CA GLY A 702 -16.32 -35.20 -30.25
C GLY A 702 -17.66 -35.09 -29.49
N PRO A 703 -18.41 -36.20 -29.37
CA PRO A 703 -19.78 -36.20 -28.87
C PRO A 703 -19.91 -35.99 -27.35
N THR A 704 -18.79 -36.06 -26.61
CA THR A 704 -18.76 -35.93 -25.14
C THR A 704 -18.50 -34.50 -24.67
N ASN A 705 -18.11 -33.60 -25.56
CA ASN A 705 -17.71 -32.23 -25.24
C ASN A 705 -18.70 -31.22 -25.85
N ASN A 706 -18.94 -30.12 -25.14
CA ASN A 706 -19.61 -28.98 -25.77
C ASN A 706 -18.62 -28.28 -26.69
N TRP A 707 -19.04 -28.03 -27.93
CA TRP A 707 -18.21 -27.38 -28.94
C TRP A 707 -18.88 -26.10 -29.43
N MET A 708 -18.06 -25.08 -29.65
CA MET A 708 -18.40 -23.86 -30.37
C MET A 708 -17.21 -23.52 -31.26
N GLU A 709 -17.48 -22.89 -32.40
CA GLU A 709 -16.42 -22.47 -33.31
C GLU A 709 -15.45 -21.50 -32.59
N PRO A 710 -14.12 -21.67 -32.71
CA PRO A 710 -13.15 -20.90 -31.93
C PRO A 710 -13.24 -19.38 -32.10
N ALA A 711 -13.41 -18.88 -33.33
CA ALA A 711 -13.52 -17.45 -33.60
C ALA A 711 -14.82 -16.87 -33.05
N GLU A 712 -15.95 -17.57 -33.20
CA GLU A 712 -17.25 -17.20 -32.63
C GLU A 712 -17.15 -17.09 -31.09
N MET A 713 -16.53 -18.06 -30.44
CA MET A 713 -16.36 -18.05 -28.99
C MET A 713 -15.43 -16.93 -28.53
N LYS A 714 -14.30 -16.70 -29.23
CA LYS A 714 -13.39 -15.59 -28.91
C LYS A 714 -14.08 -14.23 -29.08
N GLU A 715 -14.87 -14.02 -30.14
CA GLU A 715 -15.64 -12.78 -30.32
C GLU A 715 -16.62 -12.55 -29.17
N LYS A 716 -17.35 -13.60 -28.79
CA LYS A 716 -18.30 -13.56 -27.67
C LYS A 716 -17.62 -13.22 -26.35
N LEU A 717 -16.51 -13.90 -26.04
CA LEU A 717 -15.75 -13.68 -24.82
C LEU A 717 -15.12 -12.28 -24.79
N ASN A 718 -14.56 -11.79 -25.90
CA ASN A 718 -13.99 -10.45 -25.97
C ASN A 718 -15.02 -9.37 -25.63
N LYS A 719 -16.28 -9.52 -26.05
CA LYS A 719 -17.37 -8.61 -25.66
C LYS A 719 -17.66 -8.67 -24.16
N LEU A 720 -17.53 -9.83 -23.53
CA LEU A 720 -17.72 -10.00 -22.08
C LEU A 720 -16.53 -9.45 -21.28
N TYR A 721 -15.31 -9.62 -21.79
CA TYR A 721 -14.09 -9.13 -21.13
C TYR A 721 -13.92 -7.61 -21.25
N ASP A 722 -14.52 -6.94 -22.24
CA ASP A 722 -14.37 -5.49 -22.42
C ASP A 722 -14.82 -4.72 -21.16
N GLY A 723 -13.87 -4.14 -20.44
CA GLY A 723 -14.10 -3.40 -19.20
C GLY A 723 -14.55 -4.23 -18.00
N CYS A 724 -14.42 -5.57 -18.03
CA CYS A 724 -14.91 -6.44 -16.97
C CYS A 724 -14.19 -6.29 -15.62
N MET A 725 -12.98 -5.70 -15.61
CA MET A 725 -12.15 -5.53 -14.41
C MET A 725 -12.11 -4.10 -13.87
N LYS A 726 -12.94 -3.18 -14.39
CA LYS A 726 -13.03 -1.81 -13.86
C LYS A 726 -13.31 -1.81 -12.36
N GLY A 727 -12.61 -0.97 -11.60
CA GLY A 727 -12.72 -0.94 -10.14
C GLY A 727 -11.98 -2.08 -9.42
N ARG A 728 -11.22 -2.91 -10.15
CA ARG A 728 -10.54 -4.09 -9.59
C ARG A 728 -9.06 -4.12 -9.99
N THR A 729 -8.28 -4.80 -9.16
CA THR A 729 -6.89 -5.17 -9.45
C THR A 729 -6.85 -6.37 -10.39
N MET A 730 -6.09 -6.27 -11.46
CA MET A 730 -5.69 -7.40 -12.30
C MET A 730 -4.42 -8.03 -11.74
N TYR A 731 -4.50 -9.29 -11.33
CA TYR A 731 -3.38 -10.09 -10.85
C TYR A 731 -2.81 -10.94 -11.99
N ILE A 732 -1.50 -10.96 -12.11
CA ILE A 732 -0.75 -11.79 -13.06
C ILE A 732 -0.04 -12.89 -12.26
N ILE A 733 -0.43 -14.14 -12.48
CA ILE A 733 0.00 -15.31 -11.70
C ILE A 733 0.83 -16.23 -12.58
N PRO A 734 2.17 -16.14 -12.57
CA PRO A 734 3.03 -17.15 -13.17
C PRO A 734 3.00 -18.44 -12.32
N PHE A 735 2.79 -19.59 -12.94
CA PHE A 735 2.74 -20.86 -12.23
C PHE A 735 3.28 -22.05 -13.05
N CYS A 736 3.76 -23.07 -12.33
CA CYS A 736 4.23 -24.33 -12.87
C CYS A 736 3.33 -25.49 -12.40
N MET A 737 2.97 -26.34 -13.35
CA MET A 737 2.31 -27.63 -13.13
C MET A 737 3.37 -28.73 -13.21
N GLY A 738 3.48 -29.52 -12.15
CA GLY A 738 4.54 -30.53 -11.96
C GLY A 738 5.73 -29.99 -11.17
N PRO A 739 6.63 -30.87 -10.70
CA PRO A 739 7.85 -30.47 -10.00
C PRO A 739 8.70 -29.53 -10.85
N LEU A 740 9.26 -28.47 -10.26
CA LEU A 740 10.14 -27.56 -10.99
C LEU A 740 11.31 -28.34 -11.62
N ASN A 741 11.71 -27.94 -12.83
CA ASN A 741 12.77 -28.58 -13.61
C ASN A 741 12.49 -30.05 -14.02
N SER A 742 11.25 -30.53 -13.94
CA SER A 742 10.85 -31.80 -14.57
C SER A 742 10.68 -31.64 -16.08
N ARG A 743 11.06 -32.67 -16.84
CA ARG A 743 10.85 -32.73 -18.31
C ARG A 743 9.39 -32.72 -18.73
N VAL A 744 8.48 -33.10 -17.82
CA VAL A 744 7.04 -33.12 -18.08
C VAL A 744 6.32 -31.92 -17.48
N SER A 745 7.01 -31.04 -16.75
CA SER A 745 6.39 -29.85 -16.20
C SER A 745 5.96 -28.90 -17.31
N LYS A 746 4.79 -28.30 -17.11
CA LYS A 746 4.24 -27.30 -18.03
C LYS A 746 3.97 -26.01 -17.27
N TYR A 747 4.16 -24.90 -17.95
CA TYR A 747 4.10 -23.57 -17.36
C TYR A 747 2.86 -22.83 -17.84
N GLY A 748 2.32 -21.96 -16.99
CA GLY A 748 1.16 -21.14 -17.31
C GLY A 748 1.28 -19.76 -16.69
N ILE A 749 0.52 -18.82 -17.25
CA ILE A 749 0.31 -17.50 -16.66
C ILE A 749 -1.20 -17.29 -16.60
N GLU A 750 -1.73 -17.17 -15.39
CA GLU A 750 -3.13 -16.86 -15.16
C GLU A 750 -3.32 -15.38 -14.84
N ILE A 751 -4.15 -14.70 -15.62
CA ILE A 751 -4.61 -13.33 -15.35
C ILE A 751 -5.99 -13.40 -14.69
N THR A 752 -6.16 -12.78 -13.53
CA THR A 752 -7.44 -12.77 -12.80
C THR A 752 -7.71 -11.44 -12.10
N ASP A 753 -8.98 -11.11 -11.86
CA ASP A 753 -9.41 -10.01 -10.99
C ASP A 753 -9.81 -10.45 -9.56
N SER A 754 -9.51 -11.70 -9.18
CA SER A 754 -9.93 -12.28 -7.90
C SER A 754 -8.74 -12.64 -7.02
N ALA A 755 -8.58 -11.95 -5.89
CA ALA A 755 -7.57 -12.29 -4.88
C ALA A 755 -7.79 -13.68 -4.26
N TYR A 756 -9.04 -14.15 -4.18
CA TYR A 756 -9.36 -15.52 -3.73
C TYR A 756 -8.73 -16.58 -4.64
N VAL A 757 -8.71 -16.33 -5.96
CA VAL A 757 -8.05 -17.20 -6.94
C VAL A 757 -6.54 -17.20 -6.72
N VAL A 758 -5.92 -16.03 -6.52
CA VAL A 758 -4.47 -15.91 -6.27
C VAL A 758 -4.03 -16.77 -5.09
N VAL A 759 -4.68 -16.63 -3.92
CA VAL A 759 -4.29 -17.37 -2.71
C VAL A 759 -4.55 -18.88 -2.83
N ASN A 760 -5.57 -19.31 -3.59
CA ASN A 760 -5.78 -20.72 -3.89
C ASN A 760 -4.73 -21.26 -4.87
N MET A 761 -4.38 -20.50 -5.92
CA MET A 761 -3.36 -20.89 -6.89
C MET A 761 -1.97 -21.00 -6.24
N LYS A 762 -1.65 -20.15 -5.27
CA LYS A 762 -0.44 -20.25 -4.42
C LYS A 762 -0.32 -21.61 -3.70
N ILE A 763 -1.44 -22.15 -3.22
CA ILE A 763 -1.47 -23.47 -2.57
C ILE A 763 -1.48 -24.60 -3.62
N MET A 764 -2.30 -24.46 -4.67
CA MET A 764 -2.56 -25.53 -5.63
C MET A 764 -1.46 -25.74 -6.67
N THR A 765 -0.62 -24.74 -6.90
CA THR A 765 0.42 -24.76 -7.94
C THR A 765 1.78 -24.27 -7.41
N ARG A 766 2.83 -24.45 -8.19
CA ARG A 766 4.14 -23.84 -7.93
C ARG A 766 4.13 -22.45 -8.55
N MET A 767 3.65 -21.48 -7.78
CA MET A 767 3.35 -20.13 -8.24
C MET A 767 4.39 -19.12 -7.73
N GLY A 768 4.75 -18.16 -8.58
CA GLY A 768 5.65 -17.06 -8.26
C GLY A 768 6.56 -16.61 -9.42
N ILE A 769 7.28 -15.51 -9.23
CA ILE A 769 8.12 -14.89 -10.27
C ILE A 769 9.26 -15.79 -10.77
N GLU A 770 9.74 -16.73 -9.95
CA GLU A 770 10.77 -17.69 -10.37
C GLU A 770 10.33 -18.50 -11.60
N VAL A 771 9.02 -18.73 -11.76
CA VAL A 771 8.46 -19.45 -12.90
C VAL A 771 8.74 -18.74 -14.23
N LEU A 772 8.75 -17.40 -14.22
CA LEU A 772 9.01 -16.61 -15.43
C LEU A 772 10.40 -16.91 -16.00
N HIS A 773 11.38 -17.19 -15.13
CA HIS A 773 12.72 -17.58 -15.56
C HIS A 773 12.71 -18.88 -16.38
N TYR A 774 11.95 -19.89 -15.95
CA TYR A 774 11.82 -21.14 -16.69
C TYR A 774 11.08 -20.96 -18.02
N ILE A 775 10.06 -20.10 -18.06
CA ILE A 775 9.35 -19.75 -19.29
C ILE A 775 10.31 -19.09 -20.29
N GLU A 776 11.10 -18.11 -19.85
CA GLU A 776 12.11 -17.44 -20.67
C GLU A 776 13.18 -18.41 -21.18
N GLN A 777 13.65 -19.34 -20.33
CA GLN A 777 14.58 -20.39 -20.75
C GLN A 777 14.00 -21.31 -21.83
N ASN A 778 12.73 -21.71 -21.71
CA ASN A 778 12.08 -22.55 -22.71
C ASN A 778 11.88 -21.81 -24.03
N ALA A 779 11.52 -20.53 -23.98
CA ALA A 779 11.44 -19.66 -25.16
C ALA A 779 12.80 -19.59 -25.88
N GLN A 780 13.89 -19.40 -25.13
CA GLN A 780 15.26 -19.37 -25.67
C GLN A 780 15.69 -20.71 -26.30
N ARG A 781 15.15 -21.83 -25.80
CA ARG A 781 15.36 -23.16 -26.39
C ARG A 781 14.51 -23.44 -27.63
N GLY A 782 13.69 -22.46 -28.05
CA GLY A 782 12.88 -22.54 -29.27
C GLY A 782 11.52 -23.21 -29.08
N ASP A 783 11.01 -23.32 -27.85
CA ASP A 783 9.61 -23.71 -27.64
C ASP A 783 8.69 -22.59 -28.16
N PRO A 784 7.84 -22.85 -29.17
CA PRO A 784 6.95 -21.83 -29.72
C PRO A 784 5.79 -21.43 -28.79
N LYS A 785 5.50 -22.22 -27.75
CA LYS A 785 4.45 -21.97 -26.74
C LYS A 785 5.01 -22.28 -25.34
N PRO A 786 5.96 -21.48 -24.83
CA PRO A 786 6.71 -21.78 -23.60
C PRO A 786 5.85 -21.69 -22.32
N TYR A 787 4.63 -21.13 -22.42
CA TYR A 787 3.63 -21.11 -21.36
C TYR A 787 2.21 -21.20 -21.94
N LEU A 788 1.26 -21.61 -21.11
CA LEU A 788 -0.18 -21.57 -21.39
C LEU A 788 -0.80 -20.23 -20.92
N PRO A 789 -1.36 -19.41 -21.82
CA PRO A 789 -2.13 -18.22 -21.44
C PRO A 789 -3.48 -18.62 -20.86
N CYS A 790 -3.75 -18.18 -19.64
CA CYS A 790 -5.00 -18.40 -18.91
C CYS A 790 -5.62 -17.03 -18.56
N LEU A 791 -6.79 -16.70 -19.09
CA LEU A 791 -7.51 -15.46 -18.76
C LEU A 791 -8.76 -15.77 -17.94
N HIS A 792 -8.90 -15.13 -16.79
CA HIS A 792 -10.03 -15.28 -15.89
C HIS A 792 -10.59 -13.91 -15.46
N SER A 793 -11.91 -13.79 -15.36
CA SER A 793 -12.57 -12.69 -14.65
C SER A 793 -13.84 -13.20 -13.98
N VAL A 794 -14.15 -12.69 -12.78
CA VAL A 794 -15.44 -12.91 -12.11
C VAL A 794 -16.60 -12.20 -12.83
N GLY A 795 -16.30 -11.29 -13.77
CA GLY A 795 -17.28 -10.65 -14.65
C GLY A 795 -18.17 -9.64 -13.94
N LYS A 796 -17.65 -8.95 -12.91
CA LYS A 796 -18.41 -8.05 -12.03
C LYS A 796 -17.67 -6.70 -11.86
N PRO A 797 -17.58 -5.83 -12.88
CA PRO A 797 -16.94 -4.53 -12.74
C PRO A 797 -17.67 -3.65 -11.72
N LEU A 798 -16.94 -2.70 -11.12
CA LEU A 798 -17.47 -1.75 -10.14
C LEU A 798 -17.50 -0.33 -10.73
N GLN A 799 -18.52 0.44 -10.37
CA GLN A 799 -18.55 1.89 -10.60
C GLN A 799 -17.74 2.63 -9.54
N GLU A 800 -17.38 3.89 -9.82
CA GLU A 800 -16.69 4.75 -8.86
C GLU A 800 -17.53 4.91 -7.58
N GLY A 801 -16.96 4.55 -6.43
CA GLY A 801 -17.64 4.57 -5.13
C GLY A 801 -18.60 3.41 -4.86
N GLU A 802 -18.77 2.46 -5.79
CA GLU A 802 -19.58 1.25 -5.56
C GLU A 802 -18.91 0.32 -4.56
N LYS A 803 -19.64 -0.07 -3.50
CA LYS A 803 -19.17 -1.08 -2.55
C LYS A 803 -19.25 -2.47 -3.18
N ASP A 804 -18.14 -3.20 -3.16
CA ASP A 804 -18.08 -4.57 -3.66
C ASP A 804 -18.91 -5.55 -2.82
N VAL A 805 -19.22 -6.70 -3.39
CA VAL A 805 -19.89 -7.83 -2.71
C VAL A 805 -18.87 -8.82 -2.17
N ARG A 806 -19.25 -9.60 -1.15
CA ARG A 806 -18.38 -10.61 -0.52
C ARG A 806 -17.83 -11.65 -1.51
N TRP A 807 -18.69 -12.09 -2.43
CA TRP A 807 -18.34 -13.05 -3.48
C TRP A 807 -18.83 -12.53 -4.83
N PRO A 808 -17.97 -11.90 -5.63
CA PRO A 808 -18.34 -11.42 -6.96
C PRO A 808 -18.44 -12.59 -7.95
N SER A 809 -19.54 -12.65 -8.70
CA SER A 809 -19.78 -13.59 -9.80
C SER A 809 -20.73 -12.97 -10.84
N ASN A 810 -20.82 -13.59 -12.01
CA ASN A 810 -21.76 -13.24 -13.07
C ASN A 810 -22.67 -14.44 -13.39
N PRO A 811 -23.77 -14.65 -12.63
CA PRO A 811 -24.65 -15.80 -12.81
C PRO A 811 -25.24 -15.91 -14.22
N GLN A 812 -25.45 -14.77 -14.90
CA GLN A 812 -26.05 -14.72 -16.23
C GLN A 812 -25.08 -15.18 -17.32
N ASN A 813 -23.77 -15.03 -17.10
CA ASN A 813 -22.74 -15.31 -18.08
C ASN A 813 -21.59 -16.10 -17.45
N LYS A 814 -21.68 -17.44 -17.48
CA LYS A 814 -20.57 -18.33 -17.15
C LYS A 814 -20.07 -19.02 -18.41
N TYR A 815 -18.77 -18.96 -18.65
CA TYR A 815 -18.10 -19.63 -19.76
C TYR A 815 -16.73 -20.12 -19.31
N ILE A 816 -16.43 -21.41 -19.51
CA ILE A 816 -15.11 -21.99 -19.25
C ILE A 816 -14.63 -22.66 -20.54
N THR A 817 -13.75 -21.97 -21.26
CA THR A 817 -13.45 -22.28 -22.66
C THR A 817 -11.99 -22.67 -22.82
N HIS A 818 -11.75 -23.72 -23.61
CA HIS A 818 -10.43 -24.27 -23.89
C HIS A 818 -10.19 -24.24 -25.40
N PHE A 819 -9.04 -23.76 -25.83
CA PHE A 819 -8.63 -23.73 -27.23
C PHE A 819 -7.43 -24.67 -27.41
N PRO A 820 -7.62 -25.91 -27.91
CA PRO A 820 -6.55 -26.91 -27.93
C PRO A 820 -5.41 -26.62 -28.93
N GLU A 821 -5.73 -26.12 -30.14
CA GLU A 821 -4.76 -25.89 -31.22
C GLU A 821 -4.00 -24.57 -31.10
N ASP A 822 -4.62 -23.57 -30.48
CA ASP A 822 -3.97 -22.35 -29.98
C ASP A 822 -4.02 -22.40 -28.45
N PRO A 823 -3.17 -23.24 -27.79
CA PRO A 823 -3.30 -23.59 -26.38
C PRO A 823 -3.54 -22.34 -25.53
N SER A 824 -4.74 -22.22 -24.99
CA SER A 824 -5.16 -21.15 -24.10
C SER A 824 -6.46 -21.53 -23.38
N VAL A 825 -6.69 -20.90 -22.24
CA VAL A 825 -7.92 -21.05 -21.45
C VAL A 825 -8.51 -19.68 -21.18
N MET A 826 -9.83 -19.54 -21.36
CA MET A 826 -10.57 -18.33 -21.04
C MET A 826 -11.77 -18.68 -20.17
N SER A 827 -11.83 -18.11 -18.96
CA SER A 827 -12.91 -18.30 -18.00
C SER A 827 -13.56 -16.99 -17.59
N PHE A 828 -14.88 -16.94 -17.57
CA PHE A 828 -15.65 -15.75 -17.25
C PHE A 828 -16.83 -16.08 -16.34
N GLY A 829 -17.05 -15.26 -15.31
CA GLY A 829 -18.29 -15.18 -14.53
C GLY A 829 -18.38 -16.04 -13.28
N SER A 830 -17.35 -16.82 -12.94
CA SER A 830 -17.35 -17.72 -11.77
C SER A 830 -16.03 -17.57 -11.00
N GLY A 831 -16.11 -17.40 -9.68
CA GLY A 831 -14.94 -17.40 -8.80
C GLY A 831 -14.64 -18.79 -8.20
N TYR A 832 -15.47 -19.80 -8.49
CA TYR A 832 -15.49 -21.05 -7.74
C TYR A 832 -14.60 -22.15 -8.33
N GLY A 833 -13.62 -22.61 -7.54
CA GLY A 833 -12.91 -23.88 -7.73
C GLY A 833 -12.43 -24.10 -9.17
N GLY A 834 -12.79 -25.24 -9.76
CA GLY A 834 -12.32 -25.64 -11.10
C GLY A 834 -12.79 -24.75 -12.27
N ASN A 835 -13.66 -23.76 -12.05
CA ASN A 835 -13.99 -22.75 -13.07
C ASN A 835 -12.97 -21.61 -13.06
N ALA A 836 -12.36 -21.31 -11.91
CA ALA A 836 -11.50 -20.16 -11.70
C ALA A 836 -10.03 -20.53 -11.48
N LEU A 837 -9.74 -21.68 -10.87
CA LEU A 837 -8.37 -22.18 -10.67
C LEU A 837 -7.90 -22.87 -11.95
N LEU A 838 -7.42 -22.10 -12.94
CA LEU A 838 -7.24 -22.58 -14.31
C LEU A 838 -6.09 -23.59 -14.44
N GLY A 839 -5.12 -23.58 -13.52
CA GLY A 839 -4.11 -24.63 -13.40
C GLY A 839 -4.69 -26.03 -13.12
N LYS A 840 -5.86 -26.13 -12.46
CA LYS A 840 -6.44 -27.41 -12.01
C LYS A 840 -7.04 -28.23 -13.17
N LYS A 841 -8.36 -28.17 -13.39
CA LYS A 841 -9.01 -29.06 -14.39
C LYS A 841 -8.84 -28.55 -15.82
N CYS A 842 -8.79 -27.23 -16.00
CA CYS A 842 -8.72 -26.61 -17.32
C CYS A 842 -7.36 -26.87 -17.98
N PHE A 843 -6.26 -26.59 -17.28
CA PHE A 843 -4.94 -26.93 -17.77
C PHE A 843 -4.65 -28.42 -17.58
N ALA A 844 -4.59 -28.90 -16.33
CA ALA A 844 -3.93 -30.18 -16.04
C ALA A 844 -4.66 -31.44 -16.54
N LEU A 845 -5.91 -31.32 -17.02
CA LEU A 845 -6.60 -32.41 -17.71
C LEU A 845 -7.00 -32.04 -19.14
N ARG A 846 -7.76 -30.96 -19.38
CA ARG A 846 -8.30 -30.69 -20.73
C ARG A 846 -7.23 -30.29 -21.73
N ILE A 847 -6.52 -29.20 -21.47
CA ILE A 847 -5.42 -28.78 -22.35
C ILE A 847 -4.28 -29.81 -22.31
N ALA A 848 -3.94 -30.31 -21.12
CA ALA A 848 -2.88 -31.30 -20.93
C ALA A 848 -3.15 -32.59 -21.70
N SER A 849 -4.37 -33.14 -21.73
CA SER A 849 -4.67 -34.37 -22.50
C SER A 849 -4.46 -34.18 -24.00
N THR A 850 -4.72 -32.99 -24.54
CA THR A 850 -4.43 -32.67 -25.94
C THR A 850 -2.91 -32.59 -26.18
N MET A 851 -2.17 -31.95 -25.28
CA MET A 851 -0.70 -31.92 -25.33
C MET A 851 -0.12 -33.34 -25.23
N ALA A 852 -0.65 -34.14 -24.32
CA ALA A 852 -0.25 -35.51 -24.05
C ALA A 852 -0.44 -36.42 -25.27
N ARG A 853 -1.57 -36.28 -25.98
CA ARG A 853 -1.79 -36.94 -27.28
C ARG A 853 -0.71 -36.60 -28.30
N ARG A 854 -0.40 -35.31 -28.46
CA ARG A 854 0.60 -34.84 -29.43
C ARG A 854 2.02 -35.30 -29.09
N GLU A 855 2.33 -35.39 -27.80
CA GLU A 855 3.68 -35.60 -27.29
C GLU A 855 3.95 -37.05 -26.81
N GLY A 856 2.95 -37.94 -26.86
CA GLY A 856 3.12 -39.36 -26.51
C GLY A 856 3.12 -39.68 -25.01
N TRP A 857 2.40 -38.90 -24.19
CA TRP A 857 2.22 -39.15 -22.75
C TRP A 857 0.73 -39.12 -22.36
N LEU A 858 0.37 -39.29 -21.09
CA LEU A 858 -1.01 -39.38 -20.58
C LEU A 858 -1.28 -38.33 -19.49
N ALA A 859 -2.39 -37.61 -19.58
CA ALA A 859 -2.85 -36.68 -18.56
C ALA A 859 -4.20 -37.15 -18.00
N GLU A 860 -4.19 -37.69 -16.79
CA GLU A 860 -5.27 -38.53 -16.29
C GLU A 860 -5.84 -38.05 -14.96
N HIS A 861 -7.15 -38.26 -14.77
CA HIS A 861 -7.87 -37.99 -13.53
C HIS A 861 -7.65 -39.10 -12.50
N CYS A 862 -6.39 -39.32 -12.14
CA CYS A 862 -5.94 -40.36 -11.22
C CYS A 862 -5.30 -39.78 -9.97
N LEU A 863 -5.54 -40.42 -8.83
CA LEU A 863 -4.60 -40.34 -7.71
C LEU A 863 -3.33 -41.15 -8.02
N ILE A 864 -2.25 -40.87 -7.29
CA ILE A 864 -1.04 -41.69 -7.22
C ILE A 864 -0.73 -41.95 -5.74
N LEU A 865 -0.60 -43.22 -5.37
CA LEU A 865 -0.15 -43.64 -4.04
C LEU A 865 1.04 -44.60 -4.13
N GLY A 866 1.92 -44.54 -3.14
CA GLY A 866 2.97 -45.51 -2.88
C GLY A 866 2.54 -46.47 -1.78
N LEU A 867 2.63 -47.77 -2.05
CA LEU A 867 2.31 -48.83 -1.11
C LEU A 867 3.60 -49.60 -0.78
N THR A 868 3.92 -49.73 0.50
CA THR A 868 5.11 -50.46 0.98
C THR A 868 4.67 -51.70 1.75
N SER A 869 5.15 -52.87 1.34
CA SER A 869 4.89 -54.15 2.01
C SER A 869 5.70 -54.29 3.31
N PRO A 870 5.37 -55.25 4.20
CA PRO A 870 6.15 -55.54 5.40
C PRO A 870 7.63 -55.88 5.13
N GLU A 871 7.95 -56.41 3.96
CA GLU A 871 9.30 -56.75 3.50
C GLU A 871 10.08 -55.53 2.98
N GLY A 872 9.44 -54.35 2.95
CA GLY A 872 10.05 -53.10 2.50
C GLY A 872 9.96 -52.85 0.99
N LYS A 873 9.27 -53.71 0.23
CA LYS A 873 9.09 -53.52 -1.22
C LYS A 873 8.02 -52.46 -1.49
N LYS A 874 8.33 -51.53 -2.40
CA LYS A 874 7.47 -50.38 -2.73
C LYS A 874 6.86 -50.51 -4.13
N TYR A 875 5.57 -50.24 -4.22
CA TYR A 875 4.77 -50.25 -5.45
C TYR A 875 4.07 -48.90 -5.58
N TYR A 876 4.01 -48.34 -6.78
CA TYR A 876 3.21 -47.14 -7.02
C TYR A 876 1.98 -47.50 -7.85
N ILE A 877 0.82 -47.02 -7.41
CA ILE A 877 -0.48 -47.33 -7.99
C ILE A 877 -1.13 -46.01 -8.40
N ALA A 878 -1.53 -45.93 -9.67
CA ALA A 878 -2.40 -44.87 -10.15
C ALA A 878 -3.86 -45.36 -10.10
N ALA A 879 -4.80 -44.52 -9.68
CA ALA A 879 -6.21 -44.95 -9.65
C ALA A 879 -7.18 -43.85 -10.09
N ALA A 880 -7.98 -44.16 -11.11
CA ALA A 880 -9.01 -43.30 -11.67
C ALA A 880 -10.38 -43.66 -11.09
N PHE A 881 -11.00 -42.69 -10.44
CA PHE A 881 -12.37 -42.80 -9.95
C PHE A 881 -13.15 -41.53 -10.27
N PRO A 882 -14.44 -41.62 -10.63
CA PRO A 882 -15.32 -40.45 -10.71
C PRO A 882 -15.36 -39.66 -9.41
N SER A 883 -15.87 -38.43 -9.46
CA SER A 883 -16.04 -37.61 -8.25
C SER A 883 -16.92 -38.32 -7.21
N ALA A 884 -16.57 -38.18 -5.93
CA ALA A 884 -17.23 -38.81 -4.78
C ALA A 884 -17.22 -40.37 -4.75
N CYS A 885 -16.27 -41.00 -5.45
CA CYS A 885 -16.00 -42.44 -5.39
C CYS A 885 -14.77 -42.81 -4.52
N GLY A 886 -14.25 -41.87 -3.71
CA GLY A 886 -13.26 -42.17 -2.67
C GLY A 886 -11.79 -41.96 -3.03
N LYS A 887 -11.45 -41.20 -4.08
CA LYS A 887 -10.06 -40.90 -4.48
C LYS A 887 -9.18 -40.44 -3.32
N THR A 888 -9.53 -39.33 -2.68
CA THR A 888 -8.76 -38.76 -1.57
C THR A 888 -8.61 -39.72 -0.39
N ASN A 889 -9.65 -40.53 -0.11
CA ASN A 889 -9.58 -41.54 0.95
C ASN A 889 -8.62 -42.67 0.62
N LEU A 890 -8.53 -43.09 -0.64
CA LEU A 890 -7.58 -44.11 -1.08
C LEU A 890 -6.14 -43.56 -1.13
N ALA A 891 -5.96 -42.34 -1.64
CA ALA A 891 -4.64 -41.71 -1.78
C ALA A 891 -3.95 -41.49 -0.43
N MET A 892 -4.73 -41.18 0.62
CA MET A 892 -4.24 -40.90 1.97
C MET A 892 -4.60 -41.99 2.99
N LEU A 893 -4.86 -43.20 2.49
CA LEU A 893 -5.36 -44.33 3.28
C LEU A 893 -4.42 -44.67 4.44
N VAL A 894 -5.01 -44.98 5.61
CA VAL A 894 -4.29 -45.59 6.74
C VAL A 894 -4.58 -47.10 6.71
N PRO A 895 -3.57 -47.96 6.43
CA PRO A 895 -3.78 -49.41 6.33
C PRO A 895 -4.22 -50.04 7.64
N THR A 896 -5.08 -51.06 7.55
CA THR A 896 -5.54 -51.86 8.69
C THR A 896 -4.76 -53.17 8.85
N ILE A 897 -3.93 -53.52 7.86
CA ILE A 897 -3.07 -54.71 7.88
C ILE A 897 -1.70 -54.35 8.49
N PRO A 898 -1.23 -55.06 9.53
CA PRO A 898 0.07 -54.82 10.12
C PRO A 898 1.22 -54.84 9.11
N GLY A 899 2.16 -53.89 9.24
CA GLY A 899 3.38 -53.80 8.42
C GLY A 899 3.21 -53.07 7.08
N TRP A 900 1.99 -52.98 6.53
CA TRP A 900 1.73 -52.23 5.30
C TRP A 900 1.70 -50.72 5.56
N LYS A 901 2.27 -49.94 4.62
CA LYS A 901 2.28 -48.48 4.67
C LYS A 901 1.79 -47.89 3.35
N VAL A 902 0.91 -46.91 3.41
CA VAL A 902 0.50 -46.10 2.26
C VAL A 902 1.09 -44.71 2.39
N ARG A 903 1.52 -44.15 1.26
CA ARG A 903 2.02 -42.80 1.11
C ARG A 903 1.36 -42.12 -0.10
N CYS A 904 0.97 -40.86 0.04
CA CYS A 904 0.31 -40.09 -1.01
C CYS A 904 1.32 -39.36 -1.90
N VAL A 905 1.22 -39.50 -3.22
CA VAL A 905 1.94 -38.64 -4.19
C VAL A 905 0.99 -37.54 -4.72
N GLY A 906 -0.27 -37.88 -4.97
CA GLY A 906 -1.32 -36.96 -5.36
C GLY A 906 -2.69 -37.63 -5.32
N ASP A 907 -3.77 -36.88 -5.16
CA ASP A 907 -5.11 -37.45 -4.94
C ASP A 907 -6.10 -37.25 -6.10
N ASP A 908 -5.71 -36.52 -7.15
CA ASP A 908 -6.65 -36.06 -8.17
C ASP A 908 -6.12 -36.17 -9.61
N ILE A 909 -4.87 -35.79 -9.88
CA ILE A 909 -4.33 -35.73 -11.24
C ILE A 909 -2.97 -36.44 -11.31
N ALA A 910 -2.77 -37.20 -12.40
CA ALA A 910 -1.52 -37.86 -12.73
C ALA A 910 -1.10 -37.54 -14.17
N TRP A 911 0.11 -37.05 -14.35
CA TRP A 911 0.75 -37.00 -15.67
C TRP A 911 1.72 -38.17 -15.79
N MET A 912 1.45 -39.06 -16.73
CA MET A 912 2.15 -40.32 -16.88
C MET A 912 2.86 -40.41 -18.23
N TYR A 913 4.11 -40.85 -18.24
CA TYR A 913 4.93 -40.89 -19.45
C TYR A 913 5.87 -42.10 -19.46
N VAL A 914 6.34 -42.52 -20.64
CA VAL A 914 7.29 -43.63 -20.76
C VAL A 914 8.70 -43.17 -20.34
N GLY A 915 9.22 -43.74 -19.26
CA GLY A 915 10.55 -43.49 -18.73
C GLY A 915 11.67 -44.08 -19.60
N GLU A 916 12.92 -43.71 -19.30
CA GLU A 916 14.09 -44.21 -20.05
C GLU A 916 14.29 -45.73 -19.91
N ASP A 917 13.81 -46.31 -18.82
CA ASP A 917 13.82 -47.77 -18.60
C ASP A 917 12.62 -48.49 -19.26
N GLY A 918 11.76 -47.76 -19.98
CA GLY A 918 10.57 -48.26 -20.66
C GLY A 918 9.35 -48.47 -19.76
N ARG A 919 9.41 -48.16 -18.46
CA ARG A 919 8.23 -48.22 -17.57
C ARG A 919 7.42 -46.94 -17.63
N LEU A 920 6.16 -46.99 -17.23
CA LEU A 920 5.32 -45.79 -17.10
C LEU A 920 5.66 -45.06 -15.79
N TYR A 921 6.00 -43.78 -15.85
CA TYR A 921 6.29 -42.92 -14.70
C TYR A 921 5.19 -41.88 -14.51
N GLY A 922 4.71 -41.68 -13.28
CA GLY A 922 3.70 -40.69 -12.93
C GLY A 922 4.25 -39.53 -12.10
N VAL A 923 3.79 -38.30 -12.38
CA VAL A 923 3.98 -37.12 -11.54
C VAL A 923 2.62 -36.54 -11.13
N ASN A 924 2.56 -35.94 -9.94
CA ASN A 924 1.45 -35.10 -9.55
C ASN A 924 1.71 -33.66 -10.05
N PRO A 925 0.91 -33.12 -10.98
CA PRO A 925 1.10 -31.75 -11.43
C PRO A 925 0.73 -30.70 -10.37
N GLU A 926 -0.10 -31.05 -9.39
CA GLU A 926 -0.57 -30.13 -8.35
C GLU A 926 0.43 -30.01 -7.18
N ARG A 927 0.23 -28.99 -6.32
CA ARG A 927 1.02 -28.73 -5.10
C ARG A 927 0.17 -28.72 -3.82
N GLY A 928 -1.15 -28.80 -3.96
CA GLY A 928 -2.10 -28.77 -2.86
C GLY A 928 -3.28 -29.69 -3.12
N TYR A 929 -4.13 -29.85 -2.10
CA TYR A 929 -5.36 -30.62 -2.20
C TYR A 929 -6.56 -29.69 -2.24
N PHE A 930 -7.47 -29.90 -3.19
CA PHE A 930 -8.76 -29.22 -3.30
C PHE A 930 -9.91 -30.19 -3.05
N GLY A 931 -9.95 -30.74 -1.83
CA GLY A 931 -10.81 -31.86 -1.46
C GLY A 931 -12.25 -31.45 -1.13
N VAL A 932 -13.19 -32.38 -1.27
CA VAL A 932 -14.57 -32.21 -0.76
C VAL A 932 -14.55 -32.39 0.75
N ALA A 933 -15.09 -31.42 1.49
CA ALA A 933 -15.11 -31.47 2.96
C ALA A 933 -16.17 -32.47 3.50
N PRO A 934 -17.47 -32.39 3.12
CA PRO A 934 -18.50 -33.32 3.60
C PRO A 934 -18.12 -34.80 3.47
N GLY A 935 -18.31 -35.57 4.54
CA GLY A 935 -17.93 -36.98 4.65
C GLY A 935 -16.49 -37.24 5.14
N THR A 936 -15.64 -36.22 5.22
CA THR A 936 -14.27 -36.35 5.77
C THR A 936 -14.29 -36.30 7.30
N SER A 937 -13.70 -37.28 7.97
CA SER A 937 -13.60 -37.36 9.44
C SER A 937 -12.37 -38.15 9.88
N ASP A 938 -12.08 -38.18 11.19
CA ASP A 938 -11.00 -39.01 11.73
C ASP A 938 -11.21 -40.51 11.46
N TYR A 939 -12.48 -40.93 11.30
CA TYR A 939 -12.81 -42.32 10.95
C TYR A 939 -12.60 -42.61 9.45
N THR A 940 -13.02 -41.69 8.57
CA THR A 940 -12.99 -41.95 7.12
C THR A 940 -11.65 -41.59 6.47
N ASN A 941 -10.98 -40.54 6.96
CA ASN A 941 -9.68 -40.07 6.45
C ASN A 941 -8.97 -39.17 7.49
N GLN A 942 -8.34 -39.80 8.47
CA GLN A 942 -7.55 -39.11 9.50
C GLN A 942 -6.42 -38.25 8.91
N SER A 943 -5.75 -38.74 7.87
CA SER A 943 -4.67 -38.04 7.17
C SER A 943 -5.14 -36.69 6.62
N ALA A 944 -6.31 -36.63 5.97
CA ALA A 944 -6.89 -35.39 5.47
C ALA A 944 -7.21 -34.42 6.62
N ILE A 945 -7.84 -34.89 7.72
CA ILE A 945 -8.14 -34.06 8.90
C ILE A 945 -6.88 -33.46 9.51
N GLN A 946 -5.79 -34.22 9.57
CA GLN A 946 -4.48 -33.75 10.04
C GLN A 946 -3.85 -32.74 9.08
N THR A 947 -3.98 -32.96 7.78
CA THR A 947 -3.43 -32.07 6.74
C THR A 947 -4.06 -30.68 6.83
N MET A 948 -5.38 -30.59 7.06
CA MET A 948 -6.13 -29.33 7.11
C MET A 948 -6.11 -28.62 8.48
N ARG A 949 -5.14 -28.91 9.36
CA ARG A 949 -5.03 -28.31 10.70
C ARG A 949 -4.60 -26.85 10.68
N SER A 950 -3.82 -26.43 9.70
CA SER A 950 -3.33 -25.06 9.56
C SER A 950 -3.17 -24.68 8.09
N ASN A 951 -2.92 -23.40 7.79
CA ASN A 951 -2.64 -22.88 6.44
C ASN A 951 -3.68 -23.35 5.41
N SER A 952 -4.95 -23.39 5.81
CA SER A 952 -6.02 -24.01 5.02
C SER A 952 -7.13 -23.01 4.71
N LEU A 953 -7.60 -23.04 3.47
CA LEU A 953 -8.74 -22.27 3.01
C LEU A 953 -9.94 -23.20 2.95
N PHE A 954 -11.03 -22.85 3.62
CA PHE A 954 -12.29 -23.58 3.56
C PHE A 954 -13.29 -22.78 2.73
N THR A 955 -14.11 -23.45 1.93
CA THR A 955 -15.16 -22.79 1.13
C THR A 955 -16.48 -23.51 1.31
N ASN A 956 -17.51 -22.77 1.75
CA ASN A 956 -18.89 -23.23 1.98
C ASN A 956 -19.08 -24.30 3.07
N VAL A 957 -18.19 -24.36 4.06
CA VAL A 957 -18.40 -25.16 5.28
C VAL A 957 -19.14 -24.34 6.34
N ALA A 958 -19.65 -25.01 7.38
CA ALA A 958 -20.26 -24.35 8.54
C ALA A 958 -19.20 -23.82 9.49
N LEU A 959 -19.54 -22.79 10.27
CA LEU A 959 -18.70 -22.19 11.32
C LEU A 959 -19.27 -22.53 12.69
N THR A 960 -18.42 -22.97 13.61
CA THR A 960 -18.80 -23.24 15.01
C THR A 960 -18.72 -21.95 15.85
N PRO A 961 -19.42 -21.88 17.01
CA PRO A 961 -19.32 -20.72 17.91
C PRO A 961 -17.90 -20.43 18.40
N GLU A 962 -17.05 -21.44 18.50
CA GLU A 962 -15.64 -21.33 18.91
C GLU A 962 -14.73 -20.83 17.78
N GLY A 963 -15.27 -20.68 16.57
CA GLY A 963 -14.53 -20.24 15.38
C GLY A 963 -13.75 -21.37 14.66
N ASP A 964 -14.17 -22.63 14.80
CA ASP A 964 -13.71 -23.75 13.95
C ASP A 964 -14.72 -24.06 12.83
N VAL A 965 -14.39 -25.01 11.97
CA VAL A 965 -15.22 -25.43 10.83
C VAL A 965 -15.92 -26.77 11.08
N TRP A 966 -17.13 -26.92 10.54
CA TRP A 966 -17.90 -28.16 10.59
C TRP A 966 -18.60 -28.48 9.26
N TRP A 967 -18.85 -29.77 9.04
CA TRP A 967 -19.62 -30.29 7.90
C TRP A 967 -20.24 -31.64 8.24
N GLU A 968 -21.21 -32.06 7.45
CA GLU A 968 -21.88 -33.34 7.60
C GLU A 968 -20.90 -34.52 7.56
N GLY A 969 -20.95 -35.35 8.59
CA GLY A 969 -20.10 -36.53 8.73
C GLY A 969 -18.77 -36.28 9.43
N LYS A 970 -18.44 -35.03 9.84
CA LYS A 970 -17.20 -34.71 10.56
C LYS A 970 -17.14 -35.34 11.96
N SER A 971 -18.26 -35.35 12.68
CA SER A 971 -18.40 -35.88 14.04
C SER A 971 -19.64 -36.77 14.15
N LYS A 972 -19.65 -37.70 15.11
CA LYS A 972 -20.80 -38.56 15.41
C LYS A 972 -21.94 -37.78 16.07
N GLU A 973 -21.60 -36.92 17.02
CA GLU A 973 -22.55 -36.02 17.67
C GLU A 973 -22.69 -34.73 16.84
N LEU A 974 -23.93 -34.30 16.66
CA LEU A 974 -24.25 -33.07 15.93
C LEU A 974 -24.05 -31.86 16.86
N PRO A 975 -23.33 -30.81 16.42
CA PRO A 975 -23.22 -29.59 17.21
C PRO A 975 -24.60 -28.97 17.48
N PRO A 976 -24.85 -28.41 18.68
CA PRO A 976 -26.16 -27.88 19.04
C PRO A 976 -26.53 -26.62 18.25
N VAL A 977 -25.53 -25.81 17.89
CA VAL A 977 -25.70 -24.61 17.07
C VAL A 977 -24.45 -24.39 16.20
N LEU A 978 -24.68 -23.97 14.96
CA LEU A 978 -23.67 -23.56 13.99
C LEU A 978 -24.15 -22.32 13.24
N GLU A 979 -23.26 -21.69 12.48
CA GLU A 979 -23.61 -20.84 11.35
C GLU A 979 -23.39 -21.63 10.06
N ASP A 980 -24.44 -21.82 9.26
CA ASP A 980 -24.37 -22.53 7.99
C ASP A 980 -23.62 -21.73 6.91
N TRP A 981 -23.31 -22.40 5.81
CA TRP A 981 -22.58 -21.83 4.68
C TRP A 981 -23.31 -20.65 4.01
N THR A 982 -24.59 -20.40 4.32
CA THR A 982 -25.39 -19.26 3.84
C THR A 982 -25.51 -18.13 4.86
N TYR A 983 -24.66 -18.13 5.91
CA TYR A 983 -24.66 -17.17 7.02
C TYR A 983 -25.89 -17.25 7.94
N LYS A 984 -26.66 -18.35 7.90
CA LYS A 984 -27.84 -18.52 8.75
C LYS A 984 -27.50 -19.40 9.95
N GLN A 985 -28.12 -19.12 11.09
CA GLN A 985 -28.06 -20.03 12.23
C GLN A 985 -28.61 -21.40 11.83
N TRP A 986 -27.90 -22.44 12.25
CA TRP A 986 -28.22 -23.84 12.01
C TRP A 986 -28.30 -24.60 13.33
N THR A 987 -29.34 -25.42 13.45
CA THR A 987 -29.56 -26.39 14.53
C THR A 987 -29.89 -27.74 13.89
N PRO A 988 -29.69 -28.88 14.59
CA PRO A 988 -29.96 -30.21 14.03
C PRO A 988 -31.39 -30.42 13.48
N ASP A 989 -32.37 -29.67 13.97
CA ASP A 989 -33.79 -29.75 13.64
C ASP A 989 -34.25 -28.74 12.57
N CYS A 990 -33.38 -27.82 12.10
CA CYS A 990 -33.78 -26.75 11.16
C CYS A 990 -34.07 -27.22 9.72
N GLY A 991 -33.86 -28.51 9.41
CA GLY A 991 -34.17 -29.13 8.11
C GLY A 991 -33.20 -28.79 6.97
N ARG A 992 -32.20 -27.94 7.19
CA ARG A 992 -31.15 -27.57 6.21
C ARG A 992 -29.84 -28.33 6.47
N LYS A 993 -28.95 -28.34 5.47
CA LYS A 993 -27.55 -28.77 5.62
C LYS A 993 -26.69 -27.61 6.15
N ALA A 994 -25.75 -27.89 7.02
CA ALA A 994 -24.86 -26.88 7.60
C ALA A 994 -23.77 -26.48 6.61
N ALA A 995 -23.13 -27.45 5.96
CA ALA A 995 -22.18 -27.21 4.87
C ALA A 995 -22.83 -27.47 3.51
N HIS A 996 -22.35 -26.79 2.47
CA HIS A 996 -22.76 -27.12 1.11
C HIS A 996 -22.27 -28.55 0.75
N PRO A 997 -23.05 -29.39 0.03
CA PRO A 997 -22.63 -30.75 -0.32
C PRO A 997 -21.32 -30.84 -1.13
N ASN A 998 -20.96 -29.76 -1.84
CA ASN A 998 -19.71 -29.61 -2.58
C ASN A 998 -18.72 -28.63 -1.91
N ALA A 999 -18.88 -28.37 -0.61
CA ALA A 999 -17.94 -27.54 0.16
C ALA A 999 -16.52 -28.11 0.10
N ARG A 1000 -15.52 -27.23 0.15
CA ARG A 1000 -14.12 -27.55 -0.15
C ARG A 1000 -13.18 -27.14 0.97
N TYR A 1001 -12.06 -27.86 1.03
CA TYR A 1001 -10.84 -27.38 1.66
C TYR A 1001 -9.73 -27.29 0.60
N THR A 1002 -8.92 -26.24 0.68
CA THR A 1002 -7.68 -26.05 -0.06
C THR A 1002 -6.54 -26.06 0.95
N THR A 1003 -5.61 -27.00 0.85
CA THR A 1003 -4.53 -27.15 1.84
C THR A 1003 -3.21 -27.60 1.18
N PRO A 1004 -2.04 -27.14 1.65
CA PRO A 1004 -0.75 -27.51 1.07
C PRO A 1004 -0.47 -29.02 1.18
N ALA A 1005 -0.02 -29.64 0.09
CA ALA A 1005 0.18 -31.09 0.07
C ALA A 1005 1.29 -31.53 1.03
N ALA A 1006 2.31 -30.69 1.21
CA ALA A 1006 3.43 -30.92 2.13
C ALA A 1006 3.02 -31.10 3.61
N GLN A 1007 1.81 -30.66 4.00
CA GLN A 1007 1.28 -30.86 5.36
C GLN A 1007 0.72 -32.28 5.57
N CYS A 1008 0.62 -33.09 4.52
CA CYS A 1008 0.03 -34.41 4.63
C CYS A 1008 0.96 -35.35 5.42
N PRO A 1009 0.50 -35.94 6.53
CA PRO A 1009 1.34 -36.79 7.38
C PRO A 1009 1.84 -38.05 6.66
N VAL A 1010 1.12 -38.45 5.61
CA VAL A 1010 1.44 -39.59 4.76
C VAL A 1010 1.96 -39.17 3.39
N ILE A 1011 2.42 -37.93 3.18
CA ILE A 1011 3.05 -37.55 1.91
C ILE A 1011 4.24 -38.48 1.61
N ASP A 1012 4.35 -38.92 0.36
CA ASP A 1012 5.48 -39.71 -0.12
C ASP A 1012 6.70 -38.81 -0.28
N PRO A 1013 7.91 -39.20 0.14
CA PRO A 1013 9.10 -38.38 -0.05
C PRO A 1013 9.41 -38.10 -1.54
N GLU A 1014 8.94 -38.94 -2.46
CA GLU A 1014 9.14 -38.78 -3.91
C GLU A 1014 8.05 -37.93 -4.59
N TRP A 1015 7.14 -37.29 -3.85
CA TRP A 1015 6.02 -36.55 -4.43
C TRP A 1015 6.44 -35.36 -5.30
N GLU A 1016 7.61 -34.76 -5.02
CA GLU A 1016 8.23 -33.71 -5.86
C GLU A 1016 9.40 -34.22 -6.70
N ASN A 1017 9.56 -35.55 -6.88
CA ASN A 1017 10.63 -36.06 -7.73
C ASN A 1017 10.38 -35.63 -9.19
N PRO A 1018 11.29 -34.87 -9.83
CA PRO A 1018 11.10 -34.41 -11.20
C PRO A 1018 11.10 -35.55 -12.24
N ARG A 1019 11.58 -36.74 -11.89
CA ARG A 1019 11.42 -37.95 -12.71
C ARG A 1019 10.08 -38.66 -12.48
N GLY A 1020 9.34 -38.31 -11.44
CA GLY A 1020 8.13 -39.04 -11.04
C GLY A 1020 8.43 -40.43 -10.52
N VAL A 1021 7.37 -41.23 -10.36
CA VAL A 1021 7.41 -42.55 -9.73
C VAL A 1021 6.95 -43.65 -10.70
N PRO A 1022 7.59 -44.84 -10.71
CA PRO A 1022 7.24 -45.90 -11.66
C PRO A 1022 5.93 -46.59 -11.30
N ILE A 1023 4.91 -46.46 -12.14
CA ILE A 1023 3.57 -47.01 -11.93
C ILE A 1023 3.61 -48.52 -12.17
N SER A 1024 3.20 -49.29 -11.17
CA SER A 1024 3.14 -50.75 -11.20
C SER A 1024 1.74 -51.27 -11.55
N ALA A 1025 0.70 -50.52 -11.16
CA ALA A 1025 -0.68 -50.83 -11.50
C ALA A 1025 -1.53 -49.56 -11.73
N ILE A 1026 -2.56 -49.72 -12.55
CA ILE A 1026 -3.62 -48.74 -12.78
C ILE A 1026 -4.95 -49.35 -12.32
N ILE A 1027 -5.71 -48.62 -11.52
CA ILE A 1027 -7.01 -49.08 -11.00
C ILE A 1027 -8.11 -48.15 -11.52
N PHE A 1028 -9.11 -48.72 -12.18
CA PHE A 1028 -10.39 -48.07 -12.44
C PHE A 1028 -11.41 -48.41 -11.36
N GLY A 1029 -12.39 -47.55 -11.16
CA GLY A 1029 -13.57 -47.95 -10.40
C GLY A 1029 -14.65 -46.89 -10.36
N GLY A 1030 -15.80 -47.30 -9.87
CA GLY A 1030 -16.98 -46.46 -9.79
C GLY A 1030 -17.95 -46.98 -8.74
N ARG A 1031 -18.92 -46.14 -8.36
CA ARG A 1031 -19.97 -46.54 -7.44
C ARG A 1031 -21.02 -47.38 -8.16
N ARG A 1032 -21.07 -48.67 -7.85
CA ARG A 1032 -22.04 -49.63 -8.40
C ARG A 1032 -22.65 -50.48 -7.28
N SER A 1033 -23.95 -50.33 -7.05
CA SER A 1033 -24.64 -51.09 -6.00
C SER A 1033 -24.71 -52.61 -6.27
N THR A 1034 -24.66 -53.03 -7.55
CA THR A 1034 -24.79 -54.43 -7.99
C THR A 1034 -23.82 -54.75 -9.15
N MET A 1035 -23.80 -56.01 -9.63
CA MET A 1035 -23.06 -56.52 -10.79
C MET A 1035 -21.52 -56.53 -10.67
N ILE A 1036 -20.89 -55.37 -10.42
CA ILE A 1036 -19.43 -55.26 -10.41
C ILE A 1036 -18.87 -55.85 -9.11
N PRO A 1037 -17.93 -56.83 -9.17
CA PRO A 1037 -17.32 -57.40 -7.97
C PRO A 1037 -16.36 -56.41 -7.29
N LEU A 1038 -15.93 -56.74 -6.07
CA LEU A 1038 -15.06 -55.90 -5.24
C LEU A 1038 -13.77 -55.51 -5.97
N ILE A 1039 -13.12 -56.47 -6.63
CA ILE A 1039 -11.94 -56.26 -7.47
C ILE A 1039 -11.80 -57.35 -8.54
N TYR A 1040 -11.24 -56.99 -9.69
CA TYR A 1040 -10.73 -57.92 -10.70
C TYR A 1040 -9.58 -57.31 -11.51
N GLU A 1041 -8.64 -58.14 -11.98
CA GLU A 1041 -7.55 -57.76 -12.90
C GLU A 1041 -8.01 -57.97 -14.36
N SER A 1042 -7.58 -57.08 -15.27
CA SER A 1042 -7.73 -57.27 -16.71
C SER A 1042 -6.83 -58.41 -17.24
N PHE A 1043 -7.16 -58.97 -18.40
CA PHE A 1043 -6.32 -59.99 -19.03
C PHE A 1043 -4.99 -59.44 -19.54
N ASP A 1044 -5.04 -58.25 -20.14
CA ASP A 1044 -3.93 -57.50 -20.72
C ASP A 1044 -4.26 -56.00 -20.75
N TRP A 1045 -3.39 -55.19 -21.38
CA TRP A 1045 -3.57 -53.74 -21.48
C TRP A 1045 -4.76 -53.33 -22.37
N GLN A 1046 -5.00 -54.05 -23.47
CA GLN A 1046 -6.11 -53.76 -24.39
C GLN A 1046 -7.45 -53.99 -23.68
N HIS A 1047 -7.57 -55.11 -22.95
CA HIS A 1047 -8.70 -55.37 -22.09
C HIS A 1047 -8.79 -54.34 -20.96
N GLY A 1048 -7.68 -53.94 -20.34
CA GLY A 1048 -7.64 -52.88 -19.34
C GLY A 1048 -8.14 -51.53 -19.88
N THR A 1049 -7.75 -51.18 -21.10
CA THR A 1049 -8.23 -49.98 -21.81
C THR A 1049 -9.74 -50.07 -22.05
N PHE A 1050 -10.23 -51.26 -22.43
CA PHE A 1050 -11.66 -51.53 -22.53
C PHE A 1050 -12.38 -51.30 -21.19
N LEU A 1051 -11.88 -51.85 -20.08
CA LEU A 1051 -12.46 -51.66 -18.75
C LEU A 1051 -12.54 -50.17 -18.37
N GLY A 1052 -11.47 -49.41 -18.63
CA GLY A 1052 -11.46 -47.96 -18.44
C GLY A 1052 -12.52 -47.26 -19.29
N SER A 1053 -12.65 -47.63 -20.57
CA SER A 1053 -13.57 -46.98 -21.52
C SER A 1053 -15.05 -47.22 -21.22
N VAL A 1054 -15.38 -48.32 -20.52
CA VAL A 1054 -16.75 -48.65 -20.09
C VAL A 1054 -17.01 -48.37 -18.61
N CYS A 1055 -16.05 -47.77 -17.91
CA CYS A 1055 -16.20 -47.41 -16.50
C CYS A 1055 -17.51 -46.65 -16.27
N SER A 1056 -18.24 -47.03 -15.23
CA SER A 1056 -19.55 -46.46 -14.90
C SER A 1056 -19.73 -46.27 -13.40
N SER A 1057 -20.49 -45.24 -13.04
CA SER A 1057 -20.76 -44.87 -11.67
C SER A 1057 -22.12 -44.20 -11.52
N GLU A 1058 -22.75 -44.38 -10.37
CA GLU A 1058 -23.91 -43.59 -9.95
C GLU A 1058 -23.53 -42.09 -9.83
N THR A 1059 -24.38 -41.17 -10.32
CA THR A 1059 -24.16 -39.71 -10.29
C THR A 1059 -24.21 -39.14 -8.86
N THR A 1060 -23.44 -38.06 -8.61
CA THR A 1060 -23.26 -37.44 -7.29
C THR A 1060 -23.40 -35.90 -7.34
N ALA A 1061 -23.40 -35.22 -6.18
CA ALA A 1061 -23.58 -33.76 -6.08
C ALA A 1061 -22.37 -32.91 -6.53
N ALA A 1062 -21.29 -33.52 -7.04
CA ALA A 1062 -20.07 -32.82 -7.46
C ALA A 1062 -20.17 -32.13 -8.84
N ALA A 1063 -21.29 -32.33 -9.54
CA ALA A 1063 -21.67 -31.69 -10.80
C ALA A 1063 -23.19 -31.39 -10.77
N ALA A 1064 -23.65 -30.42 -11.55
CA ALA A 1064 -25.09 -30.11 -11.65
C ALA A 1064 -25.85 -31.25 -12.35
N GLY A 1065 -26.95 -31.75 -11.76
CA GLY A 1065 -27.79 -32.82 -12.32
C GLY A 1065 -28.49 -33.71 -11.29
N GLN A 1066 -29.25 -34.73 -11.76
CA GLN A 1066 -29.93 -35.71 -10.90
C GLN A 1066 -28.93 -36.70 -10.28
N VAL A 1067 -29.03 -36.91 -8.95
CA VAL A 1067 -28.16 -37.82 -8.16
C VAL A 1067 -28.69 -39.26 -8.19
N GLY A 1068 -27.80 -40.25 -8.27
CA GLY A 1068 -28.13 -41.68 -8.16
C GLY A 1068 -28.40 -42.42 -9.47
N VAL A 1069 -28.16 -41.80 -10.63
CA VAL A 1069 -28.34 -42.42 -11.96
C VAL A 1069 -27.01 -43.03 -12.42
N VAL A 1070 -27.01 -44.27 -12.93
CA VAL A 1070 -25.79 -44.88 -13.49
C VAL A 1070 -25.41 -44.16 -14.79
N ARG A 1071 -24.22 -43.56 -14.82
CA ARG A 1071 -23.64 -42.86 -15.98
C ARG A 1071 -22.30 -43.52 -16.33
N ARG A 1072 -22.03 -43.68 -17.63
CA ARG A 1072 -20.69 -44.02 -18.13
C ARG A 1072 -19.77 -42.83 -17.86
N ASP A 1073 -18.62 -43.07 -17.26
CA ASP A 1073 -17.57 -42.08 -17.05
C ASP A 1073 -16.22 -42.71 -17.44
N PRO A 1074 -15.96 -42.84 -18.75
CA PRO A 1074 -14.76 -43.49 -19.27
C PRO A 1074 -13.50 -42.90 -18.62
N PHE A 1075 -12.68 -43.75 -17.99
CA PHE A 1075 -11.44 -43.36 -17.29
C PHE A 1075 -11.62 -42.27 -16.21
N ALA A 1076 -12.86 -42.03 -15.75
CA ALA A 1076 -13.23 -40.86 -14.96
C ALA A 1076 -12.91 -39.51 -15.64
N MET A 1077 -12.75 -39.50 -16.96
CA MET A 1077 -12.33 -38.36 -17.78
C MET A 1077 -13.46 -37.71 -18.57
N LEU A 1078 -14.71 -38.16 -18.42
CA LEU A 1078 -15.82 -37.69 -19.25
C LEU A 1078 -15.98 -36.16 -19.31
N PRO A 1079 -15.90 -35.40 -18.20
CA PRO A 1079 -16.01 -33.93 -18.24
C PRO A 1079 -14.65 -33.23 -18.41
N PHE A 1080 -13.58 -33.97 -18.68
CA PHE A 1080 -12.19 -33.48 -18.63
C PHE A 1080 -11.33 -33.82 -19.86
N CYS A 1081 -11.78 -34.70 -20.75
CA CYS A 1081 -11.07 -34.98 -22.00
C CYS A 1081 -11.11 -33.77 -22.92
N GLY A 1082 -9.94 -33.24 -23.31
CA GLY A 1082 -9.83 -32.02 -24.11
C GLY A 1082 -10.08 -32.20 -25.61
N TYR A 1083 -10.37 -33.42 -26.05
CA TYR A 1083 -10.59 -33.78 -27.45
C TYR A 1083 -11.53 -35.00 -27.53
N ASN A 1084 -11.74 -35.54 -28.73
CA ASN A 1084 -12.64 -36.64 -28.97
C ASN A 1084 -12.23 -37.88 -28.17
N MET A 1085 -13.15 -38.38 -27.33
CA MET A 1085 -12.89 -39.51 -26.44
C MET A 1085 -12.49 -40.80 -27.18
N ALA A 1086 -12.96 -41.01 -28.42
CA ALA A 1086 -12.57 -42.18 -29.21
C ALA A 1086 -11.09 -42.14 -29.62
N ASP A 1087 -10.59 -40.95 -29.99
CA ASP A 1087 -9.18 -40.73 -30.24
C ASP A 1087 -8.36 -40.87 -28.94
N TYR A 1088 -8.92 -40.52 -27.79
CA TYR A 1088 -8.28 -40.68 -26.49
C TYR A 1088 -8.10 -42.15 -26.12
N TRP A 1089 -9.10 -42.99 -26.42
CA TRP A 1089 -8.95 -44.44 -26.24
C TRP A 1089 -7.94 -45.04 -27.20
N GLN A 1090 -7.87 -44.57 -28.45
CA GLN A 1090 -6.82 -44.98 -29.37
C GLN A 1090 -5.44 -44.62 -28.82
N HIS A 1091 -5.28 -43.42 -28.28
CA HIS A 1091 -4.03 -42.97 -27.67
C HIS A 1091 -3.60 -43.86 -26.48
N TRP A 1092 -4.54 -44.31 -25.65
CA TRP A 1092 -4.27 -45.30 -24.60
C TRP A 1092 -3.78 -46.64 -25.14
N LEU A 1093 -4.34 -47.12 -26.26
CA LEU A 1093 -3.87 -48.34 -26.93
C LEU A 1093 -2.45 -48.16 -27.48
N ASP A 1094 -2.16 -47.01 -28.06
CA ASP A 1094 -0.85 -46.68 -28.65
C ASP A 1094 0.23 -46.60 -27.56
N VAL A 1095 -0.07 -45.97 -26.41
CA VAL A 1095 0.84 -45.95 -25.24
C VAL A 1095 1.08 -47.36 -24.71
N GLY A 1096 0.03 -48.19 -24.62
CA GLY A 1096 0.16 -49.60 -24.23
C GLY A 1096 1.08 -50.39 -25.14
N ALA A 1097 0.94 -50.21 -26.45
CA ALA A 1097 1.80 -50.84 -27.44
C ALA A 1097 3.26 -50.40 -27.28
N ALA A 1098 3.53 -49.14 -26.92
CA ALA A 1098 4.87 -48.64 -26.65
C ALA A 1098 5.48 -49.21 -25.35
N LEU A 1099 4.66 -49.49 -24.33
CA LEU A 1099 5.11 -50.05 -23.05
C LEU A 1099 5.41 -51.57 -23.14
N GLY A 1100 4.66 -52.31 -23.97
CA GLY A 1100 4.85 -53.75 -24.14
C GLY A 1100 4.68 -54.53 -22.82
N ASP A 1101 5.65 -55.38 -22.51
CA ASP A 1101 5.69 -56.20 -21.28
C ASP A 1101 5.92 -55.39 -20.00
N LYS A 1102 6.30 -54.11 -20.12
CA LYS A 1102 6.49 -53.17 -19.01
C LYS A 1102 5.23 -52.38 -18.67
N ALA A 1103 4.12 -52.62 -19.37
CA ALA A 1103 2.85 -51.98 -19.09
C ALA A 1103 2.39 -52.30 -17.65
N PRO A 1104 1.91 -51.31 -16.88
CA PRO A 1104 1.30 -51.56 -15.58
C PRO A 1104 0.10 -52.52 -15.70
N LYS A 1105 -0.08 -53.39 -14.70
CA LYS A 1105 -1.29 -54.22 -14.61
C LYS A 1105 -2.51 -53.34 -14.38
N VAL A 1106 -3.63 -53.69 -15.00
CA VAL A 1106 -4.88 -52.90 -14.90
C VAL A 1106 -5.91 -53.66 -14.08
N PHE A 1107 -6.55 -52.97 -13.13
CA PHE A 1107 -7.57 -53.52 -12.27
C PHE A 1107 -8.84 -52.68 -12.32
N TYR A 1108 -9.95 -53.27 -11.91
CA TYR A 1108 -11.20 -52.56 -11.69
C TYR A 1108 -11.76 -52.91 -10.32
N VAL A 1109 -12.16 -51.91 -9.54
CA VAL A 1109 -12.68 -52.08 -8.17
C VAL A 1109 -14.07 -51.48 -8.00
N ASN A 1110 -14.83 -52.05 -7.06
CA ASN A 1110 -16.11 -51.53 -6.61
C ASN A 1110 -16.25 -51.67 -5.09
N TRP A 1111 -15.98 -50.58 -4.37
CA TRP A 1111 -16.14 -50.50 -2.91
C TRP A 1111 -17.60 -50.50 -2.44
N PHE A 1112 -18.54 -50.37 -3.37
CA PHE A 1112 -19.89 -49.89 -3.13
C PHE A 1112 -20.96 -50.96 -3.41
N ARG A 1113 -20.58 -52.24 -3.47
CA ARG A 1113 -21.58 -53.30 -3.63
C ARG A 1113 -22.47 -53.39 -2.40
N LYS A 1114 -23.78 -53.55 -2.63
CA LYS A 1114 -24.80 -53.69 -1.58
C LYS A 1114 -25.51 -55.04 -1.70
N ASP A 1115 -26.05 -55.49 -0.58
CA ASP A 1115 -27.01 -56.59 -0.59
C ASP A 1115 -28.42 -56.11 -1.04
N ALA A 1116 -29.34 -57.06 -1.19
CA ALA A 1116 -30.73 -56.80 -1.57
C ALA A 1116 -31.50 -55.91 -0.57
N LYS A 1117 -31.00 -55.74 0.66
CA LYS A 1117 -31.58 -54.85 1.70
C LYS A 1117 -30.93 -53.46 1.69
N GLY A 1118 -29.97 -53.21 0.80
CA GLY A 1118 -29.28 -51.94 0.67
C GLY A 1118 -28.13 -51.74 1.65
N ARG A 1119 -27.70 -52.77 2.39
CA ARG A 1119 -26.54 -52.72 3.28
C ARG A 1119 -25.25 -52.84 2.45
N TRP A 1120 -24.24 -52.05 2.78
CA TRP A 1120 -22.90 -52.16 2.18
C TRP A 1120 -22.25 -53.48 2.59
N LEU A 1121 -21.79 -54.25 1.60
CA LEU A 1121 -21.14 -55.55 1.84
C LEU A 1121 -19.67 -55.40 2.25
N TRP A 1122 -19.00 -54.36 1.76
CA TRP A 1122 -17.61 -54.07 2.08
C TRP A 1122 -17.51 -52.84 3.02
N PRO A 1123 -16.72 -52.92 4.11
CA PRO A 1123 -16.56 -51.81 5.05
C PRO A 1123 -15.81 -50.60 4.47
N GLY A 1124 -14.98 -50.80 3.44
CA GLY A 1124 -14.28 -49.72 2.75
C GLY A 1124 -13.15 -49.08 3.57
N PHE A 1125 -12.83 -47.82 3.24
CA PHE A 1125 -11.84 -47.00 3.94
C PHE A 1125 -10.50 -47.73 4.15
N GLY A 1126 -10.00 -47.82 5.39
CA GLY A 1126 -8.73 -48.50 5.70
C GLY A 1126 -8.68 -49.96 5.27
N GLU A 1127 -9.82 -50.65 5.24
CA GLU A 1127 -9.90 -52.05 4.83
C GLU A 1127 -9.63 -52.24 3.33
N ASN A 1128 -9.74 -51.19 2.51
CA ASN A 1128 -9.31 -51.23 1.10
C ASN A 1128 -7.82 -51.60 0.96
N SER A 1129 -7.01 -51.44 2.02
CA SER A 1129 -5.63 -51.95 2.04
C SER A 1129 -5.53 -53.46 1.80
N ARG A 1130 -6.55 -54.26 2.18
CA ARG A 1130 -6.61 -55.72 1.94
C ARG A 1130 -6.75 -56.05 0.46
N VAL A 1131 -7.50 -55.23 -0.26
CA VAL A 1131 -7.64 -55.34 -1.71
C VAL A 1131 -6.35 -54.85 -2.41
N LEU A 1132 -5.72 -53.79 -1.91
CA LEU A 1132 -4.43 -53.34 -2.44
C LEU A 1132 -3.28 -54.34 -2.19
N LYS A 1133 -3.32 -55.08 -1.07
CA LYS A 1133 -2.40 -56.19 -0.80
C LYS A 1133 -2.49 -57.24 -1.92
N TRP A 1134 -3.72 -57.65 -2.29
CA TRP A 1134 -3.93 -58.58 -3.39
C TRP A 1134 -3.43 -58.02 -4.74
N VAL A 1135 -3.58 -56.71 -4.99
CA VAL A 1135 -2.97 -56.06 -6.18
C VAL A 1135 -1.45 -56.24 -6.20
N CYS A 1136 -0.75 -56.06 -5.08
CA CYS A 1136 0.69 -56.31 -4.97
C CYS A 1136 1.06 -57.78 -5.23
N GLU A 1137 0.28 -58.72 -4.69
CA GLU A 1137 0.48 -60.15 -4.93
C GLU A 1137 0.29 -60.51 -6.41
N MET A 1138 -0.68 -59.88 -7.09
CA MET A 1138 -0.89 -60.02 -8.53
C MET A 1138 0.25 -59.41 -9.36
N ILE A 1139 0.84 -58.29 -8.91
CA ILE A 1139 2.05 -57.71 -9.51
C ILE A 1139 3.23 -58.66 -9.40
N ASP A 1140 3.37 -59.34 -8.27
CA ASP A 1140 4.47 -60.28 -8.00
C ASP A 1140 4.26 -61.67 -8.58
N GLY A 1141 3.09 -61.92 -9.20
CA GLY A 1141 2.76 -63.20 -9.83
C GLY A 1141 2.40 -64.31 -8.83
N VAL A 1142 2.07 -63.97 -7.59
CA VAL A 1142 1.73 -64.92 -6.51
C VAL A 1142 0.27 -64.80 -6.02
N GLY A 1143 -0.51 -63.86 -6.56
CA GLY A 1143 -1.91 -63.66 -6.18
C GLY A 1143 -2.82 -64.80 -6.67
N ALA A 1144 -3.50 -65.46 -5.73
CA ALA A 1144 -4.49 -66.49 -6.04
C ALA A 1144 -5.75 -65.88 -6.67
N HIS A 1145 -6.22 -66.48 -7.77
CA HIS A 1145 -7.34 -65.97 -8.56
C HIS A 1145 -8.05 -67.07 -9.35
N ARG A 1146 -9.25 -66.76 -9.83
CA ARG A 1146 -10.01 -67.54 -10.81
C ARG A 1146 -10.30 -66.70 -12.06
N ASP A 1147 -10.22 -67.32 -13.23
CA ASP A 1147 -10.65 -66.68 -14.48
C ASP A 1147 -12.18 -66.60 -14.55
N THR A 1148 -12.68 -65.43 -14.96
CA THR A 1148 -14.11 -65.15 -15.18
C THR A 1148 -14.29 -64.45 -16.53
N PRO A 1149 -15.52 -64.33 -17.08
CA PRO A 1149 -15.75 -63.64 -18.35
C PRO A 1149 -15.28 -62.17 -18.37
N ILE A 1150 -15.11 -61.54 -17.21
CA ILE A 1150 -14.75 -60.13 -17.08
C ILE A 1150 -13.29 -59.90 -16.68
N GLY A 1151 -12.51 -60.94 -16.44
CA GLY A 1151 -11.14 -60.84 -15.93
C GLY A 1151 -10.83 -61.84 -14.81
N ARG A 1152 -9.74 -61.59 -14.08
CA ARG A 1152 -9.28 -62.44 -12.97
C ARG A 1152 -9.80 -61.90 -11.65
N VAL A 1153 -10.58 -62.71 -10.94
CA VAL A 1153 -11.17 -62.35 -9.63
C VAL A 1153 -10.42 -63.13 -8.53
N PRO A 1154 -10.17 -62.54 -7.35
CA PRO A 1154 -9.61 -63.29 -6.22
C PRO A 1154 -10.41 -64.56 -5.91
N THR A 1155 -9.74 -65.62 -5.46
CA THR A 1155 -10.45 -66.71 -4.77
C THR A 1155 -10.92 -66.21 -3.39
N GLU A 1156 -11.91 -66.87 -2.79
CA GLU A 1156 -12.51 -66.42 -1.52
C GLU A 1156 -11.51 -66.38 -0.36
N ASP A 1157 -10.45 -67.20 -0.43
CA ASP A 1157 -9.35 -67.29 0.52
C ASP A 1157 -8.13 -66.40 0.16
N ALA A 1158 -8.15 -65.72 -1.00
CA ALA A 1158 -7.04 -64.89 -1.45
C ALA A 1158 -6.97 -63.52 -0.75
N LEU A 1159 -8.09 -63.03 -0.22
CA LEU A 1159 -8.11 -61.77 0.52
C LEU A 1159 -7.70 -62.00 1.97
N ASP A 1160 -6.83 -61.14 2.48
CA ASP A 1160 -6.51 -61.12 3.91
C ASP A 1160 -7.69 -60.56 4.70
N LEU A 1161 -8.48 -61.44 5.32
CA LEU A 1161 -9.64 -61.08 6.13
C LEU A 1161 -9.36 -61.16 7.64
N MET A 1162 -8.11 -61.34 8.06
CA MET A 1162 -7.77 -61.48 9.48
C MET A 1162 -8.16 -60.22 10.26
N GLY A 1163 -8.95 -60.40 11.31
CA GLY A 1163 -9.45 -59.32 12.16
C GLY A 1163 -10.63 -58.54 11.59
N LEU A 1164 -11.20 -58.95 10.45
CA LEU A 1164 -12.35 -58.31 9.83
C LEU A 1164 -13.63 -59.13 10.04
N ASP A 1165 -14.68 -58.50 10.57
CA ASP A 1165 -15.99 -59.14 10.76
C ASP A 1165 -16.82 -59.05 9.46
N VAL A 1166 -16.51 -59.92 8.50
CA VAL A 1166 -17.25 -60.08 7.24
C VAL A 1166 -17.65 -61.55 7.09
N ALA A 1167 -18.94 -61.80 6.90
CA ALA A 1167 -19.46 -63.16 6.76
C ALA A 1167 -18.96 -63.81 5.44
N PRO A 1168 -18.66 -65.12 5.41
CA PRO A 1168 -18.26 -65.80 4.17
C PRO A 1168 -19.24 -65.62 3.00
N ALA A 1169 -20.55 -65.57 3.29
CA ALA A 1169 -21.58 -65.29 2.29
C ALA A 1169 -21.47 -63.88 1.68
N ASP A 1170 -21.06 -62.88 2.48
CA ASP A 1170 -20.83 -61.52 1.99
C ASP A 1170 -19.56 -61.47 1.11
N VAL A 1171 -18.52 -62.25 1.44
CA VAL A 1171 -17.30 -62.38 0.59
C VAL A 1171 -17.64 -63.04 -0.75
N HIS A 1172 -18.41 -64.12 -0.72
CA HIS A 1172 -18.88 -64.79 -1.94
C HIS A 1172 -19.64 -63.81 -2.84
N GLU A 1173 -20.60 -63.06 -2.27
CA GLU A 1173 -21.36 -62.06 -3.02
C GLU A 1173 -20.46 -60.91 -3.51
N LEU A 1174 -19.49 -60.42 -2.72
CA LEU A 1174 -18.53 -59.40 -3.14
C LEU A 1174 -17.73 -59.82 -4.37
N LEU A 1175 -17.39 -61.10 -4.49
CA LEU A 1175 -16.56 -61.66 -5.57
C LEU A 1175 -17.37 -62.36 -6.67
N ARG A 1176 -18.71 -62.35 -6.57
CA ARG A 1176 -19.60 -63.01 -7.54
C ARG A 1176 -19.61 -62.25 -8.86
N VAL A 1177 -19.45 -63.02 -9.94
CA VAL A 1177 -19.65 -62.59 -11.34
C VAL A 1177 -20.79 -63.42 -11.91
N ASP A 1178 -21.84 -62.76 -12.36
CA ASP A 1178 -23.07 -63.38 -12.84
C ASP A 1178 -23.32 -63.02 -14.31
N SER A 1179 -23.27 -64.01 -15.19
CA SER A 1179 -23.38 -63.76 -16.63
C SER A 1179 -24.71 -63.17 -17.05
N ASP A 1180 -25.81 -63.47 -16.34
CA ASP A 1180 -27.14 -62.93 -16.67
C ASP A 1180 -27.26 -61.47 -16.21
N GLU A 1181 -26.58 -61.08 -15.12
CA GLU A 1181 -26.47 -59.66 -14.73
C GLU A 1181 -25.62 -58.84 -15.74
N TRP A 1182 -24.64 -59.47 -16.40
CA TRP A 1182 -23.72 -58.80 -17.34
C TRP A 1182 -24.23 -58.73 -18.79
N LYS A 1183 -25.09 -59.66 -19.25
CA LYS A 1183 -25.64 -59.63 -20.62
C LYS A 1183 -26.30 -58.29 -20.99
N PRO A 1184 -27.15 -57.67 -20.14
CA PRO A 1184 -27.70 -56.34 -20.43
C PRO A 1184 -26.64 -55.24 -20.55
N GLU A 1185 -25.53 -55.35 -19.80
CA GLU A 1185 -24.42 -54.38 -19.83
C GLU A 1185 -23.75 -54.34 -21.21
N VAL A 1186 -23.63 -55.47 -21.91
CA VAL A 1186 -23.07 -55.54 -23.27
C VAL A 1186 -23.88 -54.67 -24.23
N ALA A 1187 -25.21 -54.77 -24.18
CA ALA A 1187 -26.09 -53.96 -25.02
C ALA A 1187 -25.96 -52.46 -24.71
N ASP A 1188 -25.84 -52.10 -23.43
CA ASP A 1188 -25.63 -50.71 -23.02
C ASP A 1188 -24.26 -50.17 -23.47
N ILE A 1189 -23.20 -50.98 -23.37
CA ILE A 1189 -21.87 -50.63 -23.88
C ILE A 1189 -21.92 -50.38 -25.39
N ARG A 1190 -22.54 -51.28 -26.16
CA ARG A 1190 -22.68 -51.10 -27.62
C ARG A 1190 -23.45 -49.81 -27.95
N LYS A 1191 -24.52 -49.52 -27.21
CA LYS A 1191 -25.30 -48.28 -27.38
C LYS A 1191 -24.45 -47.04 -27.09
N PHE A 1192 -23.66 -47.05 -26.03
CA PHE A 1192 -22.74 -45.96 -25.71
C PHE A 1192 -21.68 -45.77 -26.81
N TYR A 1193 -21.04 -46.87 -27.24
CA TYR A 1193 -20.03 -46.85 -28.30
C TYR A 1193 -20.55 -46.40 -29.67
N ALA A 1194 -21.81 -46.69 -29.99
CA ALA A 1194 -22.43 -46.23 -31.23
C ALA A 1194 -22.42 -44.69 -31.36
N THR A 1195 -22.34 -43.94 -30.25
CA THR A 1195 -22.26 -42.47 -30.27
C THR A 1195 -20.97 -41.92 -30.90
N PHE A 1196 -19.93 -42.75 -31.04
CA PHE A 1196 -18.63 -42.37 -31.62
C PHE A 1196 -18.49 -42.76 -33.09
N GLY A 1197 -19.46 -43.50 -33.65
CA GLY A 1197 -19.48 -43.91 -35.06
C GLY A 1197 -18.18 -44.58 -35.51
N ASP A 1198 -17.69 -44.19 -36.69
CA ASP A 1198 -16.50 -44.80 -37.30
C ASP A 1198 -15.19 -44.49 -36.58
N LYS A 1199 -15.15 -43.45 -35.72
CA LYS A 1199 -13.96 -43.10 -34.93
C LYS A 1199 -13.68 -44.08 -33.78
N LEU A 1200 -14.65 -44.90 -33.37
CA LEU A 1200 -14.47 -45.89 -32.30
C LEU A 1200 -13.33 -46.87 -32.66
N PRO A 1201 -12.28 -47.03 -31.81
CA PRO A 1201 -11.20 -47.97 -32.08
C PRO A 1201 -11.70 -49.39 -32.35
N ALA A 1202 -11.14 -50.05 -33.36
CA ALA A 1202 -11.52 -51.41 -33.73
C ALA A 1202 -11.29 -52.41 -32.59
N GLU A 1203 -10.22 -52.20 -31.82
CA GLU A 1203 -9.89 -53.03 -30.67
C GLU A 1203 -10.97 -52.97 -29.57
N LEU A 1204 -11.55 -51.80 -29.30
CA LEU A 1204 -12.63 -51.70 -28.30
C LEU A 1204 -13.91 -52.40 -28.76
N ARG A 1205 -14.21 -52.38 -30.06
CA ARG A 1205 -15.31 -53.20 -30.62
C ARG A 1205 -15.06 -54.69 -30.40
N ARG A 1206 -13.84 -55.13 -30.71
CA ARG A 1206 -13.41 -56.51 -30.51
C ARG A 1206 -13.53 -56.94 -29.04
N GLN A 1207 -13.14 -56.09 -28.09
CA GLN A 1207 -13.25 -56.40 -26.66
C GLN A 1207 -14.70 -56.59 -26.19
N VAL A 1208 -15.67 -55.86 -26.77
CA VAL A 1208 -17.10 -56.09 -26.51
C VAL A 1208 -17.55 -57.45 -27.07
N ASP A 1209 -17.17 -57.78 -28.30
CA ASP A 1209 -17.49 -59.07 -28.92
C ASP A 1209 -16.89 -60.24 -28.12
N GLU A 1210 -15.66 -60.09 -27.63
CA GLU A 1210 -15.00 -61.09 -26.79
C GLU A 1210 -15.64 -61.22 -25.41
N LEU A 1211 -16.09 -60.12 -24.79
CA LEU A 1211 -16.86 -60.17 -23.55
C LEU A 1211 -18.17 -60.96 -23.76
N GLU A 1212 -18.92 -60.66 -24.81
CA GLU A 1212 -20.17 -61.36 -25.14
C GLU A 1212 -19.97 -62.86 -25.37
N LYS A 1213 -18.90 -63.24 -26.09
CA LYS A 1213 -18.51 -64.64 -26.28
C LYS A 1213 -18.21 -65.33 -24.94
N ARG A 1214 -17.43 -64.71 -24.06
CA ARG A 1214 -17.07 -65.30 -22.75
C ARG A 1214 -18.29 -65.45 -21.84
N LEU A 1215 -19.21 -64.48 -21.86
CA LEU A 1215 -20.47 -64.54 -21.10
C LEU A 1215 -21.42 -65.62 -21.62
N SER A 1216 -21.35 -65.96 -22.91
CA SER A 1216 -22.19 -66.99 -23.54
C SER A 1216 -21.61 -68.41 -23.42
N ALA A 1217 -20.33 -68.52 -23.05
CA ALA A 1217 -19.64 -69.80 -22.88
C ALA A 1217 -19.74 -70.36 -21.45
N GLN A 1218 -20.24 -69.57 -20.50
CA GLN A 1218 -20.65 -69.97 -19.15
C GLN A 1218 -22.14 -70.29 -19.13
#